data_AF-A0AAD4N5T7-F1
#
_entry.id   AF-A0AAD4N5T7-F1
#
_cell.length_a   1.000
_cell.length_b   1.000
_cell.length_c   1.000
_cell.angle_alpha   90.00
_cell.angle_beta   90.00
_cell.angle_gamma   90.00
#
_symmetry.space_group_name_H-M   'P 1'
#
loop_
_entity.id
_entity.type
_entity.pdbx_description
1 polymer ?
#
loop_
_entity_poly.entity_id
_entity_poly.type
_entity_poly.pdbx_seq_one_letter_code
_entity_poly.pdbx_strand_id
1 'polypeptide(L)'
;MDIKPTSSSGHNPSDHNVLQVAGELESLLNAAEARMHEECGDNFNEDIFIEITESLFTVFGVLVIDAVRVMEKGLIRVVRDEQGMIPFVYEVRSHIFSKHVYYIYPNVNYCQCDHFSNQVIKTENEFTCPHVLSIRLARMCNRIKDERVVNSSIMTAILNSAANLTDTPLESSLVDDSDMPECASQFTSQCSMSQTDEEITTKPGRYKSTSSRKPTLQIDEMNAPRRVLCVAEKNDAAKNISKLLSRNMCATREGRSLYNKLYCFEGEVLGQRANIVFTSVSGHLSALDFGPECKDWIKTPMSSLFSAPIHRNIPKEMKNVEATLREESRRSQILIIWTDCDREGEHIGAEIETVCRAQNRAIDVYRARFSEITPRAVNNAMQNLVRLDNRIVNAVDCRMEMDLRLGAAFTRLQTLKLQRLLAQVIEKPLISYGSCQFPTLGFVVERYKEIKSFIPEQFWKLVGKDVDNDVNFTWDRFRLFDEDAVKVFLDICTEAKFAKVVLVDKHPKTRARPIAMDTIELEKLGVRLLKMSAKRVMTAAEKLYTRGLISYPRTETNKYPPDFNLLELVNSQIPSFDWGDFANDIITRGGPNPRNGCKSDQAHPPIHPLKFASKEEFNIPDEWKIYELVVRHFLACVSRNATGQETKVQVNIADELFNCTGLRIEDFGYLKVYKYDKWTDKSLPEYRMNQIISKFTVSIASGWTEAPKLLSEADLIALMDKHGIGTDATHAEHIEKIKDRNYVALNPENRFIPSFLGLGLVDGYNHMGYNMSKPHLRAELELKLVDICNGTSTKEEVLREQLGKYKRIFDQTEDKITMLTEAVRNYLNSRTTAN
;
A
#
# COMPACT_ATOMS: atom_id res chain seq x y z
N MET A 1 42.65 -27.54 -9.11
CA MET A 1 41.44 -28.18 -9.65
C MET A 1 40.63 -27.07 -10.31
N ASP A 2 40.68 -27.05 -11.62
CA ASP A 2 39.93 -26.18 -12.52
C ASP A 2 38.42 -26.32 -12.33
N ILE A 3 37.70 -25.19 -12.25
CA ILE A 3 36.39 -25.02 -12.89
C ILE A 3 36.28 -23.57 -13.38
N LYS A 4 36.29 -23.41 -14.71
CA LYS A 4 35.91 -22.18 -15.43
C LYS A 4 34.39 -21.93 -15.32
N PRO A 5 33.92 -20.69 -15.16
CA PRO A 5 32.55 -20.31 -15.49
C PRO A 5 32.49 -19.78 -16.93
N THR A 6 31.65 -20.40 -17.76
CA THR A 6 31.19 -19.86 -19.04
C THR A 6 29.95 -18.99 -18.81
N SER A 7 30.02 -17.72 -19.20
CA SER A 7 28.90 -16.79 -19.49
C SER A 7 27.99 -17.37 -20.59
N SER A 8 26.68 -17.11 -20.68
CA SER A 8 25.91 -15.85 -20.67
C SER A 8 24.42 -16.16 -20.40
N SER A 9 23.55 -15.29 -19.84
CA SER A 9 23.19 -13.96 -20.34
C SER A 9 22.29 -13.16 -19.37
N GLY A 10 22.52 -11.84 -19.29
CA GLY A 10 21.46 -10.83 -19.13
C GLY A 10 21.36 -10.07 -17.80
N HIS A 11 22.39 -9.31 -17.40
CA HIS A 11 22.27 -8.28 -16.37
C HIS A 11 22.76 -6.93 -16.90
N ASN A 12 22.02 -5.87 -16.57
CA ASN A 12 22.33 -4.47 -16.90
C ASN A 12 23.63 -4.03 -16.18
N PRO A 13 24.54 -3.28 -16.82
CA PRO A 13 25.75 -2.77 -16.17
C PRO A 13 25.48 -1.82 -14.99
N SER A 14 24.28 -1.25 -14.90
CA SER A 14 23.87 -0.34 -13.82
C SER A 14 23.66 -1.05 -12.47
N ASP A 15 23.31 -2.34 -12.46
CA ASP A 15 23.04 -3.07 -11.22
C ASP A 15 24.34 -3.59 -10.57
N HIS A 16 25.37 -3.84 -11.39
CA HIS A 16 26.66 -4.32 -10.91
C HIS A 16 27.44 -3.26 -10.13
N ASN A 17 27.30 -1.98 -10.50
CA ASN A 17 28.00 -0.86 -9.87
C ASN A 17 27.33 -0.39 -8.57
N VAL A 18 26.01 -0.54 -8.42
CA VAL A 18 25.31 -0.27 -7.15
C VAL A 18 25.65 -1.34 -6.11
N LEU A 19 25.72 -2.60 -6.52
CA LEU A 19 26.13 -3.72 -5.66
C LEU A 19 27.60 -3.63 -5.25
N GLN A 20 28.47 -3.09 -6.12
CA GLN A 20 29.88 -2.86 -5.79
C GLN A 20 30.06 -1.73 -4.78
N VAL A 21 29.38 -0.58 -4.97
CA VAL A 21 29.42 0.53 -4.01
C VAL A 21 28.81 0.12 -2.66
N ALA A 22 27.73 -0.67 -2.67
CA ALA A 22 27.15 -1.22 -1.45
C ALA A 22 28.12 -2.18 -0.73
N GLY A 23 28.83 -3.05 -1.48
CA GLY A 23 29.82 -3.95 -0.92
C GLY A 23 31.09 -3.26 -0.41
N GLU A 24 31.50 -2.15 -1.05
CA GLU A 24 32.61 -1.31 -0.58
C GLU A 24 32.22 -0.53 0.69
N LEU A 25 30.98 -0.01 0.76
CA LEU A 25 30.45 0.65 1.95
C LEU A 25 30.29 -0.32 3.14
N GLU A 26 29.80 -1.53 2.87
CA GLU A 26 29.66 -2.61 3.84
C GLU A 26 31.04 -3.07 4.34
N SER A 27 32.03 -3.19 3.45
CA SER A 27 33.42 -3.51 3.83
C SER A 27 34.05 -2.41 4.69
N LEU A 28 33.76 -1.14 4.42
CA LEU A 28 34.23 0.01 5.19
C LEU A 28 33.60 0.07 6.59
N LEU A 29 32.28 -0.17 6.68
CA LEU A 29 31.56 -0.25 7.95
C LEU A 29 32.06 -1.43 8.80
N ASN A 30 32.24 -2.60 8.19
CA ASN A 30 32.76 -3.79 8.87
C ASN A 30 34.22 -3.59 9.32
N ALA A 31 35.06 -2.92 8.53
CA ALA A 31 36.44 -2.61 8.92
C ALA A 31 36.52 -1.57 10.03
N ALA A 32 35.63 -0.57 10.04
CA ALA A 32 35.51 0.41 11.11
C ALA A 32 35.02 -0.24 12.41
N GLU A 33 33.99 -1.10 12.33
CA GLU A 33 33.46 -1.87 13.46
C GLU A 33 34.52 -2.79 14.07
N ALA A 34 35.23 -3.56 13.24
CA ALA A 34 36.28 -4.48 13.69
C ALA A 34 37.44 -3.77 14.40
N ARG A 35 37.91 -2.63 13.88
CA ARG A 35 38.99 -1.85 14.51
C ARG A 35 38.54 -1.12 15.77
N MET A 36 37.30 -0.64 15.83
CA MET A 36 36.73 -0.04 17.04
C MET A 36 36.60 -1.09 18.15
N HIS A 37 36.24 -2.33 17.81
CA HIS A 37 36.26 -3.44 18.75
C HIS A 37 37.68 -3.80 19.22
N GLU A 38 38.68 -3.73 18.33
CA GLU A 38 40.08 -4.02 18.65
C GLU A 38 40.74 -2.97 19.57
N GLU A 39 40.43 -1.68 19.38
CA GLU A 39 41.02 -0.58 20.17
C GLU A 39 40.26 -0.26 21.48
N CYS A 40 38.94 -0.45 21.51
CA CYS A 40 38.12 -0.09 22.69
C CYS A 40 37.85 -1.26 23.64
N GLY A 41 38.03 -2.51 23.21
CA GLY A 41 37.70 -3.70 24.02
C GLY A 41 36.28 -3.63 24.61
N ASP A 42 36.14 -3.95 25.91
CA ASP A 42 34.86 -3.95 26.63
C ASP A 42 34.20 -2.56 26.82
N ASN A 43 34.84 -1.46 26.38
CA ASN A 43 34.31 -0.09 26.46
C ASN A 43 33.70 0.40 25.13
N PHE A 44 33.29 -0.50 24.24
CA PHE A 44 32.56 -0.14 23.01
C PHE A 44 31.27 0.63 23.35
N ASN A 45 31.14 1.85 22.85
CA ASN A 45 29.94 2.67 23.00
C ASN A 45 29.11 2.58 21.71
N GLU A 46 28.05 1.79 21.77
CA GLU A 46 27.12 1.50 20.67
C GLU A 46 26.48 2.79 20.12
N ASP A 47 26.27 3.81 20.95
CA ASP A 47 25.71 5.09 20.54
C ASP A 47 26.63 5.87 19.58
N ILE A 48 27.96 5.78 19.76
CA ILE A 48 28.94 6.44 18.88
C ILE A 48 29.01 5.73 17.52
N PHE A 49 28.90 4.40 17.52
CA PHE A 49 28.86 3.62 16.28
C PHE A 49 27.56 3.87 15.49
N ILE A 50 26.42 3.99 16.20
CA ILE A 50 25.14 4.39 15.60
C ILE A 50 25.25 5.78 15.00
N GLU A 51 25.83 6.75 15.70
CA GLU A 51 25.96 8.14 15.22
C GLU A 51 26.87 8.27 13.98
N ILE A 52 27.96 7.50 13.93
CA ILE A 52 28.84 7.39 12.74
C ILE A 52 28.09 6.73 11.58
N THR A 53 27.33 5.66 11.85
CA THR A 53 26.55 4.93 10.85
C THR A 53 25.41 5.78 10.30
N GLU A 54 24.69 6.50 11.16
CA GLU A 54 23.64 7.46 10.78
C GLU A 54 24.22 8.62 9.97
N SER A 55 25.40 9.12 10.35
CA SER A 55 26.10 10.17 9.59
C SER A 55 26.51 9.70 8.20
N LEU A 56 27.06 8.49 8.07
CA LEU A 56 27.39 7.87 6.79
C LEU A 56 26.12 7.61 5.94
N PHE A 57 25.04 7.16 6.57
CA PHE A 57 23.74 6.96 5.92
C PHE A 57 23.10 8.29 5.47
N THR A 58 23.34 9.39 6.20
CA THR A 58 22.86 10.73 5.85
C THR A 58 23.58 11.27 4.62
N VAL A 59 24.86 10.91 4.45
CA VAL A 59 25.68 11.35 3.30
C VAL A 59 25.40 10.52 2.04
N PHE A 60 25.25 9.20 2.16
CA PHE A 60 25.11 8.31 0.99
C PHE A 60 23.69 7.76 0.79
N GLY A 61 22.94 7.51 1.86
CA GLY A 61 21.61 6.91 1.79
C GLY A 61 20.54 7.83 1.20
N VAL A 62 20.62 9.15 1.46
CA VAL A 62 19.65 10.12 0.92
C VAL A 62 19.77 10.26 -0.60
N LEU A 63 20.99 10.24 -1.15
CA LEU A 63 21.21 10.34 -2.60
C LEU A 63 20.67 9.14 -3.38
N VAL A 64 20.84 7.93 -2.84
CA VAL A 64 20.32 6.70 -3.45
C VAL A 64 18.79 6.63 -3.34
N ILE A 65 18.24 6.98 -2.18
CA ILE A 65 16.79 6.94 -1.93
C ILE A 65 16.06 8.04 -2.70
N ASP A 66 16.63 9.24 -2.82
CA ASP A 66 16.00 10.36 -3.53
C ASP A 66 16.17 10.25 -5.06
N ALA A 67 17.28 9.70 -5.57
CA ALA A 67 17.41 9.38 -6.99
C ALA A 67 16.34 8.36 -7.43
N VAL A 68 16.10 7.31 -6.62
CA VAL A 68 15.04 6.31 -6.86
C VAL A 68 13.66 6.94 -6.77
N ARG A 69 13.40 7.78 -5.74
CA ARG A 69 12.09 8.43 -5.54
C ARG A 69 11.73 9.48 -6.59
N VAL A 70 12.72 10.15 -7.19
CA VAL A 70 12.49 11.15 -8.25
C VAL A 70 12.29 10.47 -9.61
N MET A 71 12.95 9.33 -9.88
CA MET A 71 12.70 8.51 -11.07
C MET A 71 11.31 7.87 -11.08
N GLU A 72 10.78 7.45 -9.93
CA GLU A 72 9.49 6.77 -9.82
C GLU A 72 8.26 7.70 -9.96
N LYS A 73 8.42 9.02 -9.82
CA LYS A 73 7.30 9.99 -9.73
C LYS A 73 7.06 10.84 -10.97
N GLY A 74 7.84 10.67 -12.05
CA GLY A 74 7.58 11.33 -13.34
C GLY A 74 7.67 12.86 -13.34
N LEU A 75 8.37 13.47 -12.37
CA LEU A 75 8.50 14.92 -12.19
C LEU A 75 9.66 15.55 -13.00
N ILE A 76 10.18 14.82 -13.98
CA ILE A 76 11.33 15.19 -14.80
C ILE A 76 10.84 15.63 -16.18
N ARG A 77 11.21 16.85 -16.62
CA ARG A 77 11.07 17.23 -18.03
C ARG A 77 12.45 17.33 -18.68
N VAL A 78 12.61 16.63 -19.81
CA VAL A 78 13.80 16.72 -20.66
C VAL A 78 13.73 18.01 -21.47
N VAL A 79 14.69 18.92 -21.27
CA VAL A 79 14.84 20.11 -22.11
C VAL A 79 15.88 19.78 -23.18
N ARG A 80 15.47 19.76 -24.45
CA ARG A 80 16.40 19.61 -25.58
C ARG A 80 16.99 20.98 -25.92
N ASP A 81 18.31 21.04 -26.05
CA ASP A 81 18.95 22.07 -26.86
C ASP A 81 18.78 21.70 -28.34
N GLU A 82 18.55 22.69 -29.19
CA GLU A 82 18.23 22.55 -30.63
C GLU A 82 19.41 21.99 -31.45
N GLN A 83 20.58 21.74 -30.85
CA GLN A 83 21.81 21.37 -31.57
C GLN A 83 22.39 19.98 -31.24
N GLY A 84 21.67 19.13 -30.49
CA GLY A 84 21.79 17.67 -30.58
C GLY A 84 23.12 17.01 -30.16
N MET A 85 23.97 17.69 -29.36
CA MET A 85 25.21 17.12 -28.80
C MET A 85 25.31 17.50 -27.32
N ILE A 86 25.39 16.50 -26.41
CA ILE A 86 25.47 16.51 -24.92
C ILE A 86 24.15 16.08 -24.22
N PRO A 87 24.20 15.24 -23.14
CA PRO A 87 23.03 14.54 -22.60
C PRO A 87 22.07 15.48 -21.85
N PHE A 88 20.82 15.04 -21.82
CA PHE A 88 19.61 15.72 -21.37
C PHE A 88 19.76 16.57 -20.10
N VAL A 89 19.47 17.88 -20.19
CA VAL A 89 19.25 18.74 -19.02
C VAL A 89 17.86 18.45 -18.45
N TYR A 90 17.80 18.16 -17.15
CA TYR A 90 16.55 17.87 -16.45
C TYR A 90 16.07 19.11 -15.69
N GLU A 91 14.91 19.63 -16.07
CA GLU A 91 14.23 20.70 -15.33
C GLU A 91 13.39 20.08 -14.21
N VAL A 92 13.65 20.47 -12.96
CA VAL A 92 12.93 19.99 -11.77
C VAL A 92 12.29 21.16 -11.04
N ARG A 93 10.98 21.06 -10.79
CA ARG A 93 10.22 22.06 -10.03
C ARG A 93 9.84 21.50 -8.66
N SER A 94 10.33 22.15 -7.60
CA SER A 94 9.95 21.82 -6.23
C SER A 94 8.61 22.46 -5.86
N HIS A 95 7.70 21.68 -5.28
CA HIS A 95 6.42 22.18 -4.75
C HIS A 95 6.53 22.64 -3.29
N ILE A 96 7.68 22.46 -2.65
CA ILE A 96 7.84 22.64 -1.19
C ILE A 96 8.50 24.00 -0.86
N PHE A 97 9.27 24.58 -1.79
CA PHE A 97 9.88 25.89 -1.63
C PHE A 97 9.50 26.81 -2.80
N SER A 98 9.22 28.07 -2.49
CA SER A 98 8.72 29.09 -3.42
C SER A 98 9.57 29.25 -4.71
N LYS A 99 8.88 29.36 -5.86
CA LYS A 99 9.26 29.97 -7.16
C LYS A 99 10.63 29.68 -7.81
N HIS A 100 11.43 28.72 -7.36
CA HIS A 100 12.72 28.39 -8.01
C HIS A 100 12.61 27.17 -8.95
N VAL A 101 13.22 27.30 -10.14
CA VAL A 101 13.38 26.23 -11.12
C VAL A 101 14.83 25.76 -11.07
N TYR A 102 15.05 24.46 -10.90
CA TYR A 102 16.38 23.86 -10.83
C TYR A 102 16.69 23.13 -12.14
N TYR A 103 17.89 23.37 -12.67
CA TYR A 103 18.43 22.68 -13.85
C TYR A 103 19.49 21.67 -13.39
N ILE A 104 19.27 20.40 -13.68
CA ILE A 104 20.18 19.30 -13.32
C ILE A 104 20.84 18.81 -14.61
N TYR A 105 22.17 18.86 -14.64
CA TYR A 105 22.98 18.33 -15.72
C TYR A 105 23.50 16.94 -15.31
N PRO A 106 23.14 15.86 -16.03
CA PRO A 106 23.77 14.57 -15.78
C PRO A 106 25.23 14.66 -16.23
N ASN A 107 26.15 14.36 -15.31
CA ASN A 107 27.62 14.36 -15.44
C ASN A 107 28.37 15.67 -15.11
N VAL A 108 28.11 16.28 -13.94
CA VAL A 108 29.01 17.32 -13.40
C VAL A 108 29.22 17.19 -11.89
N ASN A 109 30.35 16.60 -11.50
CA ASN A 109 31.14 17.03 -10.34
C ASN A 109 32.57 17.22 -10.88
N TYR A 110 32.89 18.39 -11.43
CA TYR A 110 34.22 18.61 -12.03
C TYR A 110 35.25 18.99 -10.97
N CYS A 111 36.29 18.18 -10.85
CA CYS A 111 37.64 18.63 -10.54
C CYS A 111 38.42 18.60 -11.87
N GLN A 112 39.16 19.65 -12.21
CA GLN A 112 39.94 19.73 -13.47
C GLN A 112 41.41 19.28 -13.29
N CYS A 113 41.73 18.43 -12.31
CA CYS A 113 43.09 17.93 -12.18
C CYS A 113 43.35 16.78 -13.17
N ASP A 114 44.56 16.74 -13.75
CA ASP A 114 44.96 15.73 -14.75
C ASP A 114 44.83 14.28 -14.25
N HIS A 115 44.82 14.08 -12.94
CA HIS A 115 44.58 12.78 -12.33
C HIS A 115 43.16 12.27 -12.61
N PHE A 116 42.14 13.12 -12.42
CA PHE A 116 40.73 12.76 -12.64
C PHE A 116 40.43 12.58 -14.13
N SER A 117 40.97 13.44 -15.00
CA SER A 117 40.79 13.32 -16.45
C SER A 117 41.45 12.06 -17.02
N ASN A 118 42.61 11.65 -16.51
CA ASN A 118 43.30 10.47 -17.01
C ASN A 118 42.76 9.14 -16.47
N GLN A 119 42.18 9.11 -15.27
CA GLN A 119 41.55 7.89 -14.72
C GLN A 119 40.15 7.69 -15.27
N VAL A 120 39.24 8.68 -15.19
CA VAL A 120 37.83 8.47 -15.59
C VAL A 120 37.67 8.18 -17.08
N ILE A 121 38.51 8.79 -17.94
CA ILE A 121 38.46 8.56 -19.38
C ILE A 121 39.08 7.21 -19.78
N LYS A 122 40.01 6.66 -18.97
CA LYS A 122 40.70 5.40 -19.31
C LYS A 122 40.22 4.17 -18.56
N THR A 123 39.60 4.30 -17.40
CA THR A 123 39.26 3.14 -16.55
C THR A 123 37.76 2.94 -16.25
N GLU A 124 36.86 3.73 -16.84
CA GLU A 124 35.37 3.61 -16.75
C GLU A 124 34.74 3.50 -15.35
N ASN A 125 35.51 3.43 -14.25
CA ASN A 125 35.01 2.92 -12.97
C ASN A 125 35.20 3.86 -11.75
N GLU A 126 35.62 5.12 -11.91
CA GLU A 126 35.72 6.05 -10.78
C GLU A 126 34.96 7.36 -11.06
N PHE A 127 34.03 7.71 -10.19
CA PHE A 127 33.09 8.83 -10.41
C PHE A 127 33.30 10.03 -9.47
N THR A 128 34.30 9.99 -8.59
CA THR A 128 34.63 11.12 -7.70
C THR A 128 36.13 11.29 -7.56
N CYS A 129 36.64 12.49 -7.81
CA CYS A 129 38.06 12.80 -7.61
C CYS A 129 38.45 12.66 -6.12
N PRO A 130 39.56 11.98 -5.79
CA PRO A 130 40.06 11.85 -4.42
C PRO A 130 40.20 13.18 -3.68
N HIS A 131 40.57 14.27 -4.38
CA HIS A 131 40.67 15.62 -3.82
C HIS A 131 39.31 16.21 -3.39
N VAL A 132 38.22 15.88 -4.09
CA VAL A 132 36.87 16.35 -3.74
C VAL A 132 36.34 15.57 -2.53
N LEU A 133 36.64 14.28 -2.47
CA LEU A 133 36.28 13.42 -1.36
C LEU A 133 37.05 13.80 -0.07
N SER A 134 38.35 14.07 -0.20
CA SER A 134 39.21 14.47 0.92
C SER A 134 38.80 15.83 1.51
N ILE A 135 38.46 16.82 0.69
CA ILE A 135 37.93 18.12 1.16
C ILE A 135 36.59 17.96 1.91
N ARG A 136 35.71 17.06 1.45
CA ARG A 136 34.42 16.79 2.11
C ARG A 136 34.58 16.06 3.43
N LEU A 137 35.50 15.09 3.48
CA LEU A 137 35.86 14.38 4.72
C LEU A 137 36.52 15.33 5.73
N ALA A 138 37.45 16.19 5.29
CA ALA A 138 38.07 17.20 6.15
C ALA A 138 37.04 18.18 6.75
N ARG A 139 36.06 18.65 5.96
CA ARG A 139 34.97 19.52 6.44
C ARG A 139 33.97 18.79 7.36
N MET A 140 33.86 17.47 7.26
CA MET A 140 33.05 16.64 8.16
C MET A 140 33.79 16.46 9.50
N CYS A 141 35.07 16.10 9.45
CA CYS A 141 35.96 16.00 10.60
C CYS A 141 36.03 17.31 11.41
N ASN A 142 36.12 18.46 10.75
CA ASN A 142 36.11 19.75 11.46
C ASN A 142 34.78 20.06 12.16
N ARG A 143 33.63 19.61 11.62
CA ARG A 143 32.33 19.74 12.30
C ARG A 143 32.20 18.82 13.51
N ILE A 144 32.73 17.60 13.44
CA ILE A 144 32.78 16.65 14.57
C ILE A 144 33.71 17.17 15.69
N LYS A 145 34.77 17.90 15.33
CA LYS A 145 35.71 18.52 16.28
C LYS A 145 35.05 19.61 17.15
N ASP A 146 34.08 20.35 16.60
CA ASP A 146 33.37 21.43 17.30
C ASP A 146 32.36 20.92 18.34
N GLU A 147 31.90 19.66 18.24
CA GLU A 147 30.89 19.10 19.14
C GLU A 147 31.46 18.44 20.42
N ARG A 148 32.79 18.46 20.64
CA ARG A 148 33.49 17.92 21.84
C ARG A 148 33.28 16.41 22.15
N VAL A 149 32.79 15.60 21.22
CA VAL A 149 32.44 14.18 21.51
C VAL A 149 33.54 13.15 21.13
N VAL A 150 34.61 13.54 20.40
CA VAL A 150 35.60 12.55 19.90
C VAL A 150 37.05 12.93 20.27
N ASN A 151 37.82 11.96 20.81
CA ASN A 151 39.24 12.13 21.13
C ASN A 151 40.08 12.33 19.84
N SER A 152 41.09 13.21 19.90
CA SER A 152 41.97 13.56 18.77
C SER A 152 42.66 12.35 18.11
N SER A 153 42.89 11.26 18.85
CA SER A 153 43.49 10.02 18.33
C SER A 153 42.57 9.28 17.35
N ILE A 154 41.28 9.17 17.65
CA ILE A 154 40.27 8.52 16.80
C ILE A 154 40.06 9.33 15.51
N MET A 155 40.00 10.66 15.64
CA MET A 155 39.94 11.57 14.49
C MET A 155 41.16 11.44 13.58
N THR A 156 42.36 11.27 14.15
CA THR A 156 43.59 11.04 13.39
C THR A 156 43.58 9.69 12.68
N ALA A 157 43.02 8.64 13.29
CA ALA A 157 42.90 7.32 12.68
C ALA A 157 41.89 7.29 11.51
N ILE A 158 40.77 8.01 11.63
CA ILE A 158 39.77 8.18 10.55
C ILE A 158 40.38 8.96 9.38
N LEU A 159 41.08 10.07 9.66
CA LEU A 159 41.76 10.87 8.64
C LEU A 159 42.86 10.08 7.93
N ASN A 160 43.64 9.27 8.66
CA ASN A 160 44.67 8.41 8.07
C ASN A 160 44.09 7.26 7.23
N SER A 161 42.94 6.70 7.64
CA SER A 161 42.25 5.66 6.86
C SER A 161 41.60 6.23 5.59
N ALA A 162 41.08 7.45 5.66
CA ALA A 162 40.59 8.20 4.50
C ALA A 162 41.73 8.62 3.54
N ALA A 163 42.88 9.01 4.06
CA ALA A 163 44.08 9.31 3.27
C ALA A 163 44.59 8.08 2.50
N ASN A 164 44.55 6.90 3.13
CA ASN A 164 44.89 5.63 2.46
C ASN A 164 43.90 5.20 1.36
N LEU A 165 42.66 5.70 1.38
CA LEU A 165 41.66 5.46 0.33
C LEU A 165 41.77 6.44 -0.85
N THR A 166 42.50 7.55 -0.68
CA THR A 166 42.54 8.67 -1.64
C THR A 166 43.95 8.99 -2.14
N ASP A 167 44.96 8.24 -1.70
CA ASP A 167 46.40 8.41 -2.00
C ASP A 167 46.90 9.87 -1.84
N THR A 168 46.28 10.65 -0.95
CA THR A 168 46.66 12.04 -0.65
C THR A 168 46.71 12.28 0.86
N PRO A 169 47.79 12.90 1.40
CA PRO A 169 47.89 13.18 2.82
C PRO A 169 46.95 14.32 3.23
N LEU A 170 46.08 14.05 4.21
CA LEU A 170 45.24 15.04 4.87
C LEU A 170 45.99 15.57 6.10
N GLU A 171 46.67 16.72 5.99
CA GLU A 171 47.32 17.32 7.15
C GLU A 171 46.30 17.90 8.15
N SER A 172 46.57 17.72 9.44
CA SER A 172 45.63 17.92 10.54
C SER A 172 45.51 19.38 11.03
N SER A 173 46.10 20.34 10.32
CA SER A 173 46.07 21.77 10.66
C SER A 173 45.22 22.59 9.70
N LEU A 174 44.29 23.34 10.29
CA LEU A 174 43.41 24.39 9.73
C LEU A 174 43.81 24.88 8.33
N VAL A 175 43.01 24.55 7.32
CA VAL A 175 43.08 25.19 6.00
C VAL A 175 42.34 26.52 6.08
N ASP A 176 43.08 27.62 6.10
CA ASP A 176 42.55 28.97 5.90
C ASP A 176 42.29 29.19 4.40
N ASP A 177 41.23 29.92 4.03
CA ASP A 177 40.74 30.05 2.63
C ASP A 177 41.77 30.69 1.66
N SER A 178 42.94 31.10 2.15
CA SER A 178 43.98 31.80 1.40
C SER A 178 45.09 30.92 0.81
N ASP A 179 45.16 29.62 1.14
CA ASP A 179 46.18 28.68 0.65
C ASP A 179 45.62 27.60 -0.31
N MET A 180 44.78 28.01 -1.27
CA MET A 180 44.27 27.12 -2.32
C MET A 180 45.29 26.91 -3.46
N PRO A 181 45.47 25.67 -3.99
CA PRO A 181 46.30 25.42 -5.17
C PRO A 181 45.72 26.05 -6.46
N GLU A 182 46.60 26.46 -7.37
CA GLU A 182 46.31 27.21 -8.62
C GLU A 182 45.25 26.61 -9.57
N CYS A 183 44.86 25.33 -9.40
CA CYS A 183 43.82 24.69 -10.21
C CYS A 183 42.41 25.29 -10.03
N ALA A 184 42.23 26.17 -9.05
CA ALA A 184 41.00 26.92 -8.84
C ALA A 184 40.90 28.23 -9.67
N SER A 185 41.91 28.60 -10.48
CA SER A 185 42.02 29.98 -10.99
C SER A 185 42.01 30.23 -12.51
N GLN A 186 42.08 29.23 -13.41
CA GLN A 186 42.24 29.53 -14.85
C GLN A 186 41.33 28.73 -15.79
N PHE A 187 40.23 29.37 -16.19
CA PHE A 187 39.67 29.26 -17.54
C PHE A 187 40.61 30.02 -18.47
N THR A 188 41.39 29.36 -19.35
CA THR A 188 41.79 29.90 -20.67
C THR A 188 42.66 28.93 -21.49
N SER A 189 42.26 28.75 -22.76
CA SER A 189 43.10 28.48 -23.95
C SER A 189 43.26 27.04 -24.51
N GLN A 190 42.83 26.93 -25.78
CA GLN A 190 43.44 26.18 -26.93
C GLN A 190 43.37 24.63 -26.98
N CYS A 191 42.70 24.06 -28.00
CA CYS A 191 43.26 23.47 -29.26
C CYS A 191 44.23 22.29 -29.00
N SER A 192 44.18 21.09 -29.59
CA SER A 192 43.69 20.63 -30.90
C SER A 192 44.17 19.17 -31.16
N MET A 193 43.56 18.47 -32.15
CA MET A 193 44.06 17.29 -32.92
C MET A 193 44.11 15.91 -32.19
N SER A 194 43.88 14.71 -32.77
CA SER A 194 43.49 14.19 -34.10
C SER A 194 43.40 12.64 -34.07
N GLN A 195 42.49 12.03 -34.87
CA GLN A 195 42.62 10.76 -35.67
C GLN A 195 42.94 9.41 -34.95
N THR A 196 42.47 8.20 -35.33
CA THR A 196 42.01 7.58 -36.60
C THR A 196 41.25 6.25 -36.35
N ASP A 197 40.54 5.82 -37.39
CA ASP A 197 39.73 4.61 -37.62
C ASP A 197 40.42 3.23 -37.49
N GLU A 198 39.63 2.15 -37.35
CA GLU A 198 39.51 1.11 -38.41
C GLU A 198 38.43 0.05 -38.13
N GLU A 199 37.69 -0.29 -39.19
CA GLU A 199 36.69 -1.37 -39.33
C GLU A 199 37.33 -2.77 -39.38
N ILE A 200 36.54 -3.84 -39.25
CA ILE A 200 36.55 -5.02 -40.16
C ILE A 200 35.33 -5.93 -39.87
N THR A 201 34.94 -6.66 -40.90
CA THR A 201 33.62 -7.21 -41.24
C THR A 201 33.53 -8.74 -41.20
N THR A 202 32.29 -9.26 -41.30
CA THR A 202 31.82 -10.50 -42.01
C THR A 202 31.29 -11.75 -41.24
N LYS A 203 29.95 -11.93 -41.38
CA LYS A 203 29.14 -13.07 -41.89
C LYS A 203 28.89 -14.41 -41.11
N PRO A 204 27.74 -15.10 -41.37
CA PRO A 204 27.08 -16.03 -40.45
C PRO A 204 27.02 -17.51 -40.91
N GLY A 205 26.78 -18.43 -39.96
CA GLY A 205 26.69 -19.88 -40.20
C GLY A 205 25.39 -20.54 -39.68
N ARG A 206 24.79 -21.39 -40.54
CA ARG A 206 23.63 -22.29 -40.34
C ARG A 206 23.97 -23.51 -39.47
N TYR A 207 22.99 -24.07 -38.75
CA TYR A 207 23.02 -25.46 -38.26
C TYR A 207 21.74 -26.27 -38.55
N LYS A 208 21.94 -27.57 -38.78
CA LYS A 208 20.98 -28.59 -39.26
C LYS A 208 20.29 -29.35 -38.13
N SER A 209 19.13 -29.92 -38.46
CA SER A 209 18.27 -30.79 -37.64
C SER A 209 18.69 -32.26 -37.65
N THR A 210 18.30 -32.99 -36.59
CA THR A 210 18.27 -34.46 -36.55
C THR A 210 16.97 -34.96 -35.90
N SER A 211 16.39 -36.00 -36.49
CA SER A 211 15.09 -36.59 -36.14
C SER A 211 15.24 -37.80 -35.21
N SER A 212 14.20 -38.08 -34.41
CA SER A 212 14.01 -39.38 -33.76
C SER A 212 12.53 -39.77 -33.72
N ARG A 213 12.28 -41.06 -33.97
CA ARG A 213 11.02 -41.73 -34.30
C ARG A 213 10.00 -41.75 -33.15
N LYS A 214 8.70 -41.62 -33.47
CA LYS A 214 7.54 -41.86 -32.59
C LYS A 214 6.96 -43.27 -32.81
N PRO A 215 6.41 -43.94 -31.79
CA PRO A 215 5.59 -45.13 -31.97
C PRO A 215 4.12 -44.76 -32.23
N THR A 216 3.47 -45.53 -33.09
CA THR A 216 2.10 -45.35 -33.58
C THR A 216 1.10 -45.92 -32.58
N LEU A 217 0.24 -45.07 -32.01
CA LEU A 217 -0.97 -45.48 -31.26
C LEU A 217 -2.18 -45.48 -32.19
N GLN A 218 -3.09 -46.42 -31.97
CA GLN A 218 -4.29 -46.69 -32.77
C GLN A 218 -5.24 -45.48 -32.82
N ILE A 219 -5.79 -45.20 -34.00
CA ILE A 219 -6.54 -43.99 -34.36
C ILE A 219 -7.93 -43.91 -33.68
N ASP A 220 -8.44 -45.02 -33.12
CA ASP A 220 -9.79 -45.07 -32.54
C ASP A 220 -9.89 -44.57 -31.08
N GLU A 221 -8.80 -44.53 -30.31
CA GLU A 221 -8.80 -43.94 -28.96
C GLU A 221 -8.65 -42.39 -28.97
N MET A 222 -8.23 -41.81 -30.08
CA MET A 222 -7.99 -40.36 -30.21
C MET A 222 -9.27 -39.52 -30.40
N ASN A 223 -10.43 -40.15 -30.62
CA ASN A 223 -11.70 -39.46 -30.89
C ASN A 223 -12.71 -39.48 -29.73
N ALA A 224 -12.41 -40.15 -28.61
CA ALA A 224 -13.28 -40.12 -27.45
C ALA A 224 -13.18 -38.75 -26.75
N PRO A 225 -14.32 -38.08 -26.46
CA PRO A 225 -14.29 -36.79 -25.80
C PRO A 225 -13.65 -36.90 -24.41
N ARG A 226 -12.63 -36.06 -24.14
CA ARG A 226 -11.97 -36.00 -22.83
C ARG A 226 -12.96 -35.63 -21.75
N ARG A 227 -12.83 -36.18 -20.56
CA ARG A 227 -13.60 -35.74 -19.39
C ARG A 227 -12.81 -34.70 -18.60
N VAL A 228 -13.40 -33.54 -18.44
CA VAL A 228 -12.79 -32.37 -17.80
C VAL A 228 -13.61 -32.00 -16.57
N LEU A 229 -12.96 -31.96 -15.41
CA LEU A 229 -13.55 -31.47 -14.17
C LEU A 229 -13.20 -29.99 -14.00
N CYS A 230 -14.21 -29.12 -13.90
CA CYS A 230 -14.04 -27.72 -13.57
C CYS A 230 -14.56 -27.47 -12.15
N VAL A 231 -13.82 -26.72 -11.33
CA VAL A 231 -14.21 -26.46 -9.94
C VAL A 231 -14.08 -24.97 -9.62
N ALA A 232 -15.20 -24.31 -9.31
CA ALA A 232 -15.20 -22.92 -8.82
C ALA A 232 -15.26 -22.83 -7.29
N GLU A 233 -15.04 -21.64 -6.74
CA GLU A 233 -15.02 -21.40 -5.30
C GLU A 233 -16.40 -21.50 -4.63
N LYS A 234 -17.46 -21.13 -5.35
CA LYS A 234 -18.85 -21.08 -4.87
C LYS A 234 -19.79 -21.61 -5.95
N ASN A 235 -20.94 -22.16 -5.53
CA ASN A 235 -21.90 -22.75 -6.48
C ASN A 235 -22.49 -21.75 -7.46
N ASP A 236 -22.74 -20.51 -7.03
CA ASP A 236 -23.28 -19.48 -7.93
C ASP A 236 -22.29 -19.09 -9.03
N ALA A 237 -20.99 -19.04 -8.72
CA ALA A 237 -19.95 -18.86 -9.73
C ALA A 237 -19.92 -20.04 -10.71
N ALA A 238 -19.92 -21.29 -10.20
CA ALA A 238 -19.99 -22.48 -11.05
C ALA A 238 -21.19 -22.46 -12.00
N LYS A 239 -22.38 -22.13 -11.47
CA LYS A 239 -23.64 -22.05 -12.24
C LYS A 239 -23.58 -20.98 -13.33
N ASN A 240 -23.06 -19.80 -13.02
CA ASN A 240 -23.04 -18.69 -13.97
C ASN A 240 -21.98 -18.92 -15.04
N ILE A 241 -20.78 -19.36 -14.66
CA ILE A 241 -19.70 -19.70 -15.60
C ILE A 241 -20.11 -20.86 -16.51
N SER A 242 -20.72 -21.93 -15.96
CA SER A 242 -21.18 -23.06 -16.78
C SER A 242 -22.26 -22.66 -17.78
N LYS A 243 -23.19 -21.77 -17.41
CA LYS A 243 -24.19 -21.22 -18.33
C LYS A 243 -23.55 -20.41 -19.46
N LEU A 244 -22.54 -19.60 -19.15
CA LEU A 244 -21.83 -18.81 -20.17
C LEU A 244 -21.08 -19.72 -21.16
N LEU A 245 -20.33 -20.70 -20.66
CA LEU A 245 -19.56 -21.63 -21.49
C LEU A 245 -20.46 -22.54 -22.33
N SER A 246 -21.57 -23.01 -21.77
CA SER A 246 -22.51 -23.90 -22.45
C SER A 246 -23.55 -23.17 -23.31
N ARG A 247 -23.55 -21.83 -23.36
CA ARG A 247 -24.62 -21.03 -23.99
C ARG A 247 -26.02 -21.40 -23.47
N ASN A 248 -26.11 -21.55 -22.14
CA ASN A 248 -27.28 -22.02 -21.38
C ASN A 248 -27.73 -23.48 -21.64
N MET A 249 -26.92 -24.29 -22.34
CA MET A 249 -27.21 -25.69 -22.66
C MET A 249 -26.51 -26.68 -21.71
N CYS A 250 -26.47 -26.40 -20.40
CA CYS A 250 -25.91 -27.32 -19.41
C CYS A 250 -26.99 -28.16 -18.71
N ALA A 251 -26.76 -29.48 -18.60
CA ALA A 251 -27.56 -30.37 -17.77
C ALA A 251 -27.12 -30.27 -16.31
N THR A 252 -28.05 -30.11 -15.38
CA THR A 252 -27.74 -30.09 -13.94
C THR A 252 -27.86 -31.50 -13.34
N ARG A 253 -26.88 -31.90 -12.53
CA ARG A 253 -26.84 -33.16 -11.79
C ARG A 253 -26.53 -32.89 -10.32
N GLU A 254 -27.12 -33.66 -9.43
CA GLU A 254 -26.87 -33.59 -8.00
C GLU A 254 -25.51 -34.18 -7.62
N GLY A 255 -24.84 -33.51 -6.68
CA GLY A 255 -23.63 -34.01 -6.01
C GLY A 255 -23.97 -34.67 -4.67
N ARG A 256 -22.94 -35.00 -3.89
CA ARG A 256 -23.16 -35.47 -2.50
C ARG A 256 -23.53 -34.31 -1.56
N SER A 257 -23.10 -33.10 -1.88
CA SER A 257 -23.50 -31.88 -1.17
C SER A 257 -24.80 -31.35 -1.77
N LEU A 258 -25.76 -30.98 -0.92
CA LEU A 258 -27.03 -30.38 -1.35
C LEU A 258 -26.83 -29.00 -2.01
N TYR A 259 -25.74 -28.31 -1.66
CA TYR A 259 -25.49 -26.92 -2.06
C TYR A 259 -24.55 -26.79 -3.27
N ASN A 260 -23.76 -27.83 -3.57
CA ASN A 260 -22.77 -27.81 -4.65
C ASN A 260 -23.22 -28.75 -5.77
N LYS A 261 -23.88 -28.18 -6.77
CA LYS A 261 -24.40 -28.93 -7.92
C LYS A 261 -23.30 -29.23 -8.92
N LEU A 262 -23.60 -30.10 -9.88
CA LEU A 262 -22.77 -30.35 -11.05
C LEU A 262 -23.50 -29.89 -12.31
N TYR A 263 -22.81 -29.18 -13.17
CA TYR A 263 -23.29 -28.66 -14.44
C TYR A 263 -22.50 -29.32 -15.57
N CYS A 264 -23.16 -30.20 -16.32
CA CYS A 264 -22.54 -31.02 -17.35
C CYS A 264 -22.88 -30.48 -18.74
N PHE A 265 -21.87 -30.37 -19.60
CA PHE A 265 -22.05 -29.96 -21.00
C PHE A 265 -20.87 -30.43 -21.86
N GLU A 266 -21.05 -30.44 -23.17
CA GLU A 266 -19.96 -30.66 -24.11
C GLU A 266 -19.34 -29.33 -24.54
N GLY A 267 -18.03 -29.33 -24.75
CA GLY A 267 -17.29 -28.17 -25.24
C GLY A 267 -15.94 -28.57 -25.82
N GLU A 268 -15.12 -27.56 -26.10
CA GLU A 268 -13.74 -27.75 -26.55
C GLU A 268 -12.78 -27.26 -25.46
N VAL A 269 -11.78 -28.07 -25.12
CA VAL A 269 -10.75 -27.76 -24.13
C VAL A 269 -9.41 -28.18 -24.71
N LEU A 270 -8.45 -27.25 -24.78
CA LEU A 270 -7.11 -27.48 -25.34
C LEU A 270 -7.14 -28.09 -26.77
N GLY A 271 -8.04 -27.60 -27.62
CA GLY A 271 -8.17 -28.05 -29.01
C GLY A 271 -8.84 -29.42 -29.20
N GLN A 272 -9.46 -29.97 -28.15
CA GLN A 272 -10.11 -31.29 -28.20
C GLN A 272 -11.54 -31.24 -27.64
N ARG A 273 -12.43 -32.02 -28.23
CA ARG A 273 -13.80 -32.18 -27.72
C ARG A 273 -13.76 -32.79 -26.31
N ALA A 274 -14.54 -32.22 -25.41
CA ALA A 274 -14.54 -32.58 -24.01
C ALA A 274 -15.97 -32.61 -23.42
N ASN A 275 -16.21 -33.61 -22.57
CA ASN A 275 -17.31 -33.67 -21.63
C ASN A 275 -16.91 -32.92 -20.36
N ILE A 276 -17.43 -31.72 -20.17
CA ILE A 276 -17.12 -30.86 -19.03
C ILE A 276 -18.12 -31.12 -17.91
N VAL A 277 -17.60 -31.38 -16.71
CA VAL A 277 -18.36 -31.45 -15.47
C VAL A 277 -17.92 -30.28 -14.60
N PHE A 278 -18.78 -29.28 -14.46
CA PHE A 278 -18.50 -28.08 -13.69
C PHE A 278 -19.16 -28.15 -12.32
N THR A 279 -18.40 -28.06 -11.24
CA THR A 279 -18.91 -28.06 -9.87
C THR A 279 -18.23 -26.96 -9.04
N SER A 280 -18.41 -26.97 -7.73
CA SER A 280 -17.85 -25.97 -6.83
C SER A 280 -17.47 -26.54 -5.48
N VAL A 281 -16.60 -25.80 -4.79
CA VAL A 281 -16.48 -25.84 -3.33
C VAL A 281 -17.36 -24.74 -2.70
N SER A 282 -17.14 -24.47 -1.42
CA SER A 282 -17.86 -23.45 -0.64
C SER A 282 -16.84 -22.64 0.17
N GLY A 283 -15.87 -22.04 -0.50
CA GLY A 283 -14.64 -21.51 0.11
C GLY A 283 -13.62 -22.61 0.40
N HIS A 284 -12.80 -22.42 1.44
CA HIS A 284 -11.77 -23.39 1.84
C HIS A 284 -12.35 -24.79 2.10
N LEU A 285 -11.74 -25.79 1.48
CA LEU A 285 -12.05 -27.20 1.65
C LEU A 285 -11.43 -27.79 2.91
N SER A 286 -10.35 -27.17 3.40
CA SER A 286 -9.59 -27.66 4.55
C SER A 286 -9.36 -26.58 5.61
N ALA A 287 -9.03 -27.01 6.82
CA ALA A 287 -8.61 -26.16 7.92
C ALA A 287 -7.31 -26.69 8.53
N LEU A 288 -6.44 -25.76 8.94
CA LEU A 288 -5.26 -26.08 9.73
C LEU A 288 -5.64 -26.18 11.20
N ASP A 289 -5.16 -27.22 11.88
CA ASP A 289 -5.30 -27.40 13.32
C ASP A 289 -4.09 -28.13 13.89
N PHE A 290 -3.86 -28.00 15.20
CA PHE A 290 -2.85 -28.79 15.88
C PHE A 290 -3.31 -30.24 16.07
N GLY A 291 -2.36 -31.14 16.35
CA GLY A 291 -2.65 -32.53 16.67
C GLY A 291 -3.47 -32.70 17.96
N PRO A 292 -4.08 -33.89 18.17
CA PRO A 292 -4.85 -34.19 19.39
C PRO A 292 -4.10 -33.91 20.69
N GLU A 293 -2.78 -34.06 20.69
CA GLU A 293 -1.88 -33.78 21.80
C GLU A 293 -1.91 -32.32 22.27
N CYS A 294 -2.23 -31.39 21.38
CA CYS A 294 -2.32 -29.96 21.70
C CYS A 294 -3.73 -29.50 22.09
N LYS A 295 -4.74 -30.39 22.11
CA LYS A 295 -6.14 -30.00 22.37
C LYS A 295 -6.41 -29.64 23.83
N ASP A 296 -5.67 -30.21 24.77
CA ASP A 296 -5.80 -29.89 26.19
C ASP A 296 -5.01 -28.60 26.49
N TRP A 297 -5.73 -27.49 26.69
CA TRP A 297 -5.13 -26.17 26.90
C TRP A 297 -4.34 -26.07 28.21
N ILE A 298 -4.67 -26.90 29.21
CA ILE A 298 -4.05 -26.85 30.53
C ILE A 298 -2.77 -27.69 30.54
N LYS A 299 -2.79 -28.87 29.92
CA LYS A 299 -1.65 -29.79 29.91
C LYS A 299 -0.60 -29.43 28.87
N THR A 300 -0.99 -28.77 27.78
CA THR A 300 -0.06 -28.42 26.69
C THR A 300 0.72 -27.16 27.05
N PRO A 301 2.07 -27.20 27.13
CA PRO A 301 2.87 -26.00 27.28
C PRO A 301 2.61 -25.02 26.13
N MET A 302 2.28 -23.76 26.44
CA MET A 302 1.86 -22.81 25.40
C MET A 302 2.99 -22.45 24.43
N SER A 303 4.23 -22.40 24.93
CA SER A 303 5.43 -22.17 24.13
C SER A 303 5.72 -23.28 23.11
N SER A 304 5.21 -24.50 23.32
CA SER A 304 5.41 -25.60 22.35
C SER A 304 4.59 -25.43 21.08
N LEU A 305 3.53 -24.60 21.09
CA LEU A 305 2.67 -24.34 19.92
C LEU A 305 3.41 -23.63 18.78
N PHE A 306 4.54 -22.98 19.06
CA PHE A 306 5.41 -22.38 18.05
C PHE A 306 6.09 -23.43 17.15
N SER A 307 6.29 -24.65 17.65
CA SER A 307 6.96 -25.75 16.93
C SER A 307 6.10 -27.01 16.77
N ALA A 308 4.92 -27.06 17.40
CA ALA A 308 4.04 -28.22 17.34
C ALA A 308 3.65 -28.56 15.89
N PRO A 309 3.49 -29.85 15.55
CA PRO A 309 2.99 -30.28 14.24
C PRO A 309 1.59 -29.70 13.97
N ILE A 310 1.39 -29.23 12.74
CA ILE A 310 0.08 -28.76 12.25
C ILE A 310 -0.41 -29.77 11.21
N HIS A 311 -1.70 -30.06 11.29
CA HIS A 311 -2.37 -30.98 10.38
C HIS A 311 -3.47 -30.24 9.62
N ARG A 312 -3.59 -30.59 8.34
CA ARG A 312 -4.67 -30.12 7.50
C ARG A 312 -5.80 -31.13 7.51
N ASN A 313 -6.97 -30.72 7.97
CA ASN A 313 -8.15 -31.56 8.11
C ASN A 313 -9.30 -31.01 7.27
N ILE A 314 -10.13 -31.90 6.72
CA ILE A 314 -11.35 -31.51 6.01
C ILE A 314 -12.50 -31.48 7.02
N PRO A 315 -13.11 -30.31 7.28
CA PRO A 315 -14.23 -30.17 8.20
C PRO A 315 -15.42 -31.05 7.81
N LYS A 316 -16.29 -31.39 8.78
CA LYS A 316 -17.41 -32.32 8.57
C LYS A 316 -18.36 -31.83 7.48
N GLU A 317 -18.62 -30.54 7.47
CA GLU A 317 -19.44 -29.81 6.50
C GLU A 317 -18.90 -29.91 5.06
N MET A 318 -17.58 -30.07 4.89
CA MET A 318 -16.94 -30.17 3.58
C MET A 318 -16.72 -31.62 3.10
N LYS A 319 -17.05 -32.62 3.93
CA LYS A 319 -16.85 -34.05 3.58
C LYS A 319 -17.63 -34.49 2.34
N ASN A 320 -18.84 -33.98 2.16
CA ASN A 320 -19.65 -34.29 0.98
C ASN A 320 -19.09 -33.63 -0.29
N VAL A 321 -18.53 -32.42 -0.16
CA VAL A 321 -17.83 -31.75 -1.27
C VAL A 321 -16.58 -32.55 -1.64
N GLU A 322 -15.76 -32.93 -0.66
CA GLU A 322 -14.59 -33.80 -0.85
C GLU A 322 -14.95 -35.11 -1.57
N ALA A 323 -16.01 -35.79 -1.12
CA ALA A 323 -16.46 -37.05 -1.73
C ALA A 323 -16.84 -36.85 -3.20
N THR A 324 -17.54 -35.75 -3.52
CA THR A 324 -17.92 -35.41 -4.90
C THR A 324 -16.66 -35.15 -5.76
N LEU A 325 -15.69 -34.39 -5.26
CA LEU A 325 -14.44 -34.11 -5.97
C LEU A 325 -13.64 -35.40 -6.23
N ARG A 326 -13.58 -36.32 -5.27
CA ARG A 326 -12.94 -37.64 -5.45
C ARG A 326 -13.66 -38.47 -6.52
N GLU A 327 -14.98 -38.56 -6.47
CA GLU A 327 -15.78 -39.31 -7.46
C GLU A 327 -15.57 -38.79 -8.88
N GLU A 328 -15.57 -37.46 -9.06
CA GLU A 328 -15.45 -36.85 -10.39
C GLU A 328 -14.01 -36.83 -10.91
N SER A 329 -13.02 -36.62 -10.05
CA SER A 329 -11.60 -36.64 -10.45
C SER A 329 -11.13 -38.03 -10.88
N ARG A 330 -11.67 -39.10 -10.30
CA ARG A 330 -11.36 -40.49 -10.68
C ARG A 330 -11.60 -40.77 -12.18
N ARG A 331 -12.58 -40.09 -12.77
CA ARG A 331 -13.02 -40.31 -14.16
C ARG A 331 -12.51 -39.24 -15.13
N SER A 332 -11.89 -38.18 -14.61
CA SER A 332 -11.50 -36.99 -15.39
C SER A 332 -10.02 -37.02 -15.71
N GLN A 333 -9.65 -36.66 -16.94
CA GLN A 333 -8.25 -36.56 -17.36
C GLN A 333 -7.66 -35.18 -17.03
N ILE A 334 -8.51 -34.15 -16.99
CA ILE A 334 -8.11 -32.75 -16.75
C ILE A 334 -8.94 -32.18 -15.61
N LEU A 335 -8.28 -31.43 -14.72
CA LEU A 335 -8.87 -30.55 -13.73
C LEU A 335 -8.58 -29.10 -14.11
N ILE A 336 -9.61 -28.25 -14.14
CA ILE A 336 -9.48 -26.80 -14.32
C ILE A 336 -10.02 -26.09 -13.08
N ILE A 337 -9.15 -25.31 -12.44
CA ILE A 337 -9.47 -24.49 -11.27
C ILE A 337 -10.06 -23.15 -11.74
N TRP A 338 -11.28 -22.87 -11.27
CA TRP A 338 -12.08 -21.68 -11.53
C TRP A 338 -12.42 -20.91 -10.24
N THR A 339 -11.57 -21.02 -9.21
CA THR A 339 -11.67 -20.21 -7.99
C THR A 339 -11.45 -18.72 -8.32
N ASP A 340 -11.83 -17.81 -7.43
CA ASP A 340 -11.59 -16.39 -7.67
C ASP A 340 -10.07 -16.11 -7.79
N CYS A 341 -9.68 -15.08 -8.53
CA CYS A 341 -8.27 -14.87 -8.94
C CYS A 341 -7.45 -14.02 -7.95
N ASP A 342 -7.74 -14.13 -6.66
CA ASP A 342 -6.94 -13.57 -5.57
C ASP A 342 -6.01 -14.64 -4.94
N ARG A 343 -5.30 -14.27 -3.88
CA ARG A 343 -4.39 -15.18 -3.17
C ARG A 343 -5.15 -16.35 -2.54
N GLU A 344 -6.28 -16.07 -1.88
CA GLU A 344 -7.11 -17.09 -1.23
C GLU A 344 -7.65 -18.10 -2.24
N GLY A 345 -8.16 -17.64 -3.38
CA GLY A 345 -8.65 -18.50 -4.44
C GLY A 345 -7.56 -19.38 -5.06
N GLU A 346 -6.32 -18.91 -5.15
CA GLU A 346 -5.19 -19.74 -5.59
C GLU A 346 -4.90 -20.87 -4.58
N HIS A 347 -4.91 -20.56 -3.28
CA HIS A 347 -4.74 -21.55 -2.21
C HIS A 347 -5.90 -22.55 -2.16
N ILE A 348 -7.16 -22.11 -2.31
CA ILE A 348 -8.32 -23.02 -2.44
C ILE A 348 -8.16 -23.93 -3.67
N GLY A 349 -7.61 -23.39 -4.77
CA GLY A 349 -7.22 -24.15 -5.95
C GLY A 349 -6.27 -25.31 -5.62
N ALA A 350 -5.26 -25.05 -4.80
CA ALA A 350 -4.30 -26.06 -4.33
C ALA A 350 -4.94 -27.13 -3.44
N GLU A 351 -5.91 -26.75 -2.60
CA GLU A 351 -6.68 -27.70 -1.79
C GLU A 351 -7.48 -28.67 -2.67
N ILE A 352 -8.14 -28.13 -3.71
CA ILE A 352 -8.87 -28.93 -4.71
C ILE A 352 -7.91 -29.85 -5.45
N GLU A 353 -6.78 -29.33 -5.95
CA GLU A 353 -5.74 -30.12 -6.61
C GLU A 353 -5.26 -31.27 -5.73
N THR A 354 -4.98 -31.01 -4.45
CA THR A 354 -4.52 -32.01 -3.49
C THR A 354 -5.53 -33.16 -3.36
N VAL A 355 -6.82 -32.84 -3.18
CA VAL A 355 -7.88 -33.86 -3.05
C VAL A 355 -8.05 -34.65 -4.35
N CYS A 356 -8.02 -33.99 -5.51
CA CYS A 356 -8.17 -34.65 -6.79
C CYS A 356 -6.97 -35.54 -7.14
N ARG A 357 -5.73 -35.07 -6.93
CA ARG A 357 -4.51 -35.86 -7.18
C ARG A 357 -4.35 -37.05 -6.24
N ALA A 358 -4.85 -36.95 -5.01
CA ALA A 358 -4.90 -38.09 -4.09
C ALA A 358 -5.74 -39.24 -4.65
N GLN A 359 -6.73 -38.95 -5.48
CA GLN A 359 -7.61 -39.93 -6.11
C GLN A 359 -7.21 -40.31 -7.55
N ASN A 360 -6.63 -39.38 -8.31
CA ASN A 360 -6.10 -39.59 -9.65
C ASN A 360 -4.78 -38.84 -9.82
N ARG A 361 -3.64 -39.52 -9.59
CA ARG A 361 -2.30 -38.91 -9.65
C ARG A 361 -1.94 -38.36 -11.04
N ALA A 362 -2.50 -38.93 -12.09
CA ALA A 362 -2.23 -38.58 -13.48
C ALA A 362 -3.11 -37.43 -14.01
N ILE A 363 -4.04 -36.90 -13.19
CA ILE A 363 -4.88 -35.77 -13.61
C ILE A 363 -4.02 -34.55 -13.93
N ASP A 364 -4.24 -33.95 -15.10
CA ASP A 364 -3.54 -32.75 -15.52
C ASP A 364 -4.28 -31.50 -15.02
N VAL A 365 -3.59 -30.58 -14.35
CA VAL A 365 -4.22 -29.50 -13.58
C VAL A 365 -3.92 -28.14 -14.18
N TYR A 366 -4.97 -27.41 -14.52
CA TYR A 366 -4.90 -26.07 -15.09
C TYR A 366 -5.64 -25.06 -14.22
N ARG A 367 -5.29 -23.79 -14.40
CA ARG A 367 -5.87 -22.64 -13.71
C ARG A 367 -6.45 -21.68 -14.74
N ALA A 368 -7.74 -21.38 -14.63
CA ALA A 368 -8.39 -20.33 -15.41
C ALA A 368 -8.21 -18.98 -14.69
N ARG A 369 -7.74 -17.95 -15.42
CA ARG A 369 -7.56 -16.58 -14.90
C ARG A 369 -8.60 -15.64 -15.48
N PHE A 370 -9.36 -14.97 -14.61
CA PHE A 370 -10.43 -14.07 -14.99
C PHE A 370 -10.63 -12.99 -13.92
N SER A 371 -11.10 -11.81 -14.34
CA SER A 371 -11.40 -10.68 -13.44
C SER A 371 -12.89 -10.34 -13.40
N GLU A 372 -13.69 -11.06 -14.18
CA GLU A 372 -15.11 -10.79 -14.39
C GLU A 372 -15.82 -12.05 -14.91
N ILE A 373 -17.11 -12.17 -14.60
CA ILE A 373 -17.95 -13.28 -15.06
C ILE A 373 -18.78 -12.81 -16.25
N THR A 374 -18.10 -12.61 -17.39
CA THR A 374 -18.69 -12.21 -18.67
C THR A 374 -18.45 -13.28 -19.73
N PRO A 375 -19.27 -13.35 -20.80
CA PRO A 375 -19.03 -14.30 -21.89
C PRO A 375 -17.62 -14.17 -22.48
N ARG A 376 -17.13 -12.95 -22.67
CA ARG A 376 -15.81 -12.69 -23.25
C ARG A 376 -14.69 -13.17 -22.32
N ALA A 377 -14.71 -12.78 -21.06
CA ALA A 377 -13.64 -13.12 -20.11
C ALA A 377 -13.58 -14.62 -19.83
N VAL A 378 -14.73 -15.27 -19.64
CA VAL A 378 -14.79 -16.71 -19.33
C VAL A 378 -14.31 -17.55 -20.53
N ASN A 379 -14.69 -17.19 -21.76
CA ASN A 379 -14.17 -17.90 -22.95
C ASN A 379 -12.66 -17.64 -23.15
N ASN A 380 -12.20 -16.42 -22.93
CA ASN A 380 -10.77 -16.10 -22.98
C ASN A 380 -9.96 -16.87 -21.93
N ALA A 381 -10.49 -17.02 -20.71
CA ALA A 381 -9.87 -17.80 -19.63
C ALA A 381 -9.79 -19.29 -19.98
N MET A 382 -10.83 -19.85 -20.61
CA MET A 382 -10.82 -21.25 -21.08
C MET A 382 -9.80 -21.50 -22.20
N GLN A 383 -9.53 -20.49 -23.03
CA GLN A 383 -8.56 -20.58 -24.13
C GLN A 383 -7.11 -20.37 -23.65
N ASN A 384 -6.91 -19.60 -22.59
CA ASN A 384 -5.59 -19.21 -22.07
C ASN A 384 -5.36 -19.79 -20.67
N LEU A 385 -5.48 -21.10 -20.54
CA LEU A 385 -5.26 -21.81 -19.28
C LEU A 385 -3.78 -21.77 -18.88
N VAL A 386 -3.53 -21.52 -17.60
CA VAL A 386 -2.19 -21.48 -17.01
C VAL A 386 -2.02 -22.58 -15.95
N ARG A 387 -0.87 -22.63 -15.28
CA ARG A 387 -0.64 -23.50 -14.11
C ARG A 387 -0.95 -22.73 -12.82
N LEU A 388 -1.26 -23.49 -11.77
CA LEU A 388 -1.43 -22.94 -10.43
C LEU A 388 -0.09 -22.37 -9.93
N ASP A 389 -0.12 -21.21 -9.29
CA ASP A 389 1.07 -20.55 -8.77
C ASP A 389 1.34 -20.97 -7.32
N ASN A 390 2.27 -21.91 -7.14
CA ASN A 390 2.65 -22.39 -5.82
C ASN A 390 3.27 -21.32 -4.92
N ARG A 391 3.80 -20.22 -5.46
CA ARG A 391 4.35 -19.12 -4.66
C ARG A 391 3.25 -18.41 -3.89
N ILE A 392 2.15 -18.09 -4.58
CA ILE A 392 0.96 -17.50 -3.98
C ILE A 392 0.35 -18.45 -2.94
N VAL A 393 0.24 -19.74 -3.29
CA VAL A 393 -0.24 -20.78 -2.36
C VAL A 393 0.61 -20.80 -1.08
N ASN A 394 1.93 -20.80 -1.23
CA ASN A 394 2.88 -20.81 -0.10
C ASN A 394 2.76 -19.57 0.79
N ALA A 395 2.47 -18.40 0.21
CA ALA A 395 2.26 -17.17 0.98
C ALA A 395 1.00 -17.25 1.85
N VAL A 396 -0.12 -17.70 1.29
CA VAL A 396 -1.36 -17.91 2.07
C VAL A 396 -1.14 -18.97 3.17
N ASP A 397 -0.49 -20.07 2.82
CA ASP A 397 -0.11 -21.12 3.76
C ASP A 397 0.74 -20.60 4.92
N CYS A 398 1.74 -19.77 4.62
CA CYS A 398 2.58 -19.10 5.61
C CYS A 398 1.74 -18.23 6.55
N ARG A 399 0.84 -17.41 5.99
CA ARG A 399 -0.07 -16.54 6.75
C ARG A 399 -0.98 -17.35 7.66
N MET A 400 -1.62 -18.40 7.15
CA MET A 400 -2.54 -19.26 7.90
C MET A 400 -1.82 -19.97 9.07
N GLU A 401 -0.61 -20.48 8.82
CA GLU A 401 0.21 -21.12 9.86
C GLU A 401 0.65 -20.12 10.93
N MET A 402 1.13 -18.94 10.53
CA MET A 402 1.48 -17.85 11.45
C MET A 402 0.28 -17.46 12.32
N ASP A 403 -0.87 -17.18 11.70
CA ASP A 403 -2.07 -16.76 12.41
C ASP A 403 -2.59 -17.84 13.37
N LEU A 404 -2.49 -19.12 13.00
CA LEU A 404 -2.85 -20.24 13.88
C LEU A 404 -1.90 -20.34 15.08
N ARG A 405 -0.58 -20.35 14.84
CA ARG A 405 0.42 -20.49 15.91
C ARG A 405 0.37 -19.34 16.90
N LEU A 406 0.43 -18.11 16.39
CA LEU A 406 0.38 -16.90 17.21
C LEU A 406 -0.96 -16.74 17.91
N GLY A 407 -2.04 -16.93 17.16
CA GLY A 407 -3.39 -16.86 17.68
C GLY A 407 -3.58 -17.84 18.82
N ALA A 408 -3.22 -19.12 18.65
CA ALA A 408 -3.36 -20.13 19.69
C ALA A 408 -2.48 -19.86 20.90
N ALA A 409 -1.18 -19.57 20.71
CA ALA A 409 -0.24 -19.37 21.81
C ALA A 409 -0.66 -18.19 22.71
N PHE A 410 -0.82 -17.00 22.14
CA PHE A 410 -1.16 -15.81 22.92
C PHE A 410 -2.59 -15.85 23.45
N THR A 411 -3.56 -16.42 22.70
CA THR A 411 -4.94 -16.61 23.20
C THR A 411 -4.94 -17.50 24.44
N ARG A 412 -4.22 -18.64 24.42
CA ARG A 412 -4.14 -19.53 25.57
C ARG A 412 -3.47 -18.85 26.76
N LEU A 413 -2.37 -18.12 26.52
CA LEU A 413 -1.64 -17.40 27.56
C LEU A 413 -2.56 -16.42 28.28
N GLN A 414 -3.14 -15.47 27.55
CA GLN A 414 -3.95 -14.43 28.19
C GLN A 414 -5.27 -14.99 28.73
N THR A 415 -5.90 -15.96 28.04
CA THR A 415 -7.14 -16.59 28.52
C THR A 415 -6.90 -17.31 29.85
N LEU A 416 -5.95 -18.24 29.93
CA LEU A 416 -5.72 -19.03 31.14
C LEU A 416 -5.22 -18.18 32.30
N LYS A 417 -4.38 -17.17 32.03
CA LYS A 417 -3.80 -16.30 33.08
C LYS A 417 -4.82 -15.28 33.61
N LEU A 418 -5.69 -14.75 32.75
CA LEU A 418 -6.72 -13.78 33.15
C LEU A 418 -8.06 -14.44 33.54
N GLN A 419 -8.25 -15.74 33.31
CA GLN A 419 -9.51 -16.45 33.55
C GLN A 419 -10.06 -16.22 34.96
N ARG A 420 -9.20 -16.29 35.99
CA ARG A 420 -9.62 -16.10 37.39
C ARG A 420 -10.08 -14.67 37.68
N LEU A 421 -9.42 -13.67 37.09
CA LEU A 421 -9.83 -12.27 37.23
C LEU A 421 -11.15 -12.01 36.50
N LEU A 422 -11.33 -12.62 35.32
CA LEU A 422 -12.46 -12.33 34.44
C LEU A 422 -13.67 -13.20 34.72
N ALA A 423 -13.55 -14.30 35.46
CA ALA A 423 -14.69 -15.14 35.84
C ALA A 423 -15.77 -14.37 36.63
N GLN A 424 -15.42 -13.23 37.23
CA GLN A 424 -16.36 -12.34 37.93
C GLN A 424 -17.07 -11.34 37.00
N VAL A 425 -16.58 -11.16 35.75
CA VAL A 425 -17.00 -10.07 34.84
C VAL A 425 -17.48 -10.60 33.49
N ILE A 426 -17.03 -11.77 33.06
CA ILE A 426 -17.29 -12.37 31.75
C ILE A 426 -17.73 -13.83 31.94
N GLU A 427 -18.95 -14.12 31.47
CA GLU A 427 -19.61 -15.42 31.62
C GLU A 427 -18.89 -16.57 30.86
N LYS A 428 -18.14 -16.23 29.80
CA LYS A 428 -17.26 -17.14 29.04
C LYS A 428 -15.95 -16.43 28.65
N PRO A 429 -14.88 -16.52 29.47
CA PRO A 429 -13.68 -15.72 29.27
C PRO A 429 -12.77 -16.33 28.20
N LEU A 430 -13.13 -16.25 26.92
CA LEU A 430 -12.19 -16.47 25.82
C LEU A 430 -11.65 -15.13 25.36
N ILE A 431 -10.36 -14.88 25.60
CA ILE A 431 -9.69 -13.65 25.22
C ILE A 431 -8.77 -14.00 24.05
N SER A 432 -9.20 -13.69 22.84
CA SER A 432 -8.43 -13.98 21.63
C SER A 432 -7.32 -12.98 21.38
N TYR A 433 -6.16 -13.47 20.97
CA TYR A 433 -5.13 -12.66 20.35
C TYR A 433 -5.10 -12.97 18.84
N GLY A 434 -4.77 -11.95 18.03
CA GLY A 434 -4.47 -12.13 16.62
C GLY A 434 -3.44 -11.10 16.16
N SER A 435 -2.46 -11.53 15.36
CA SER A 435 -1.31 -10.72 14.93
C SER A 435 -1.70 -9.40 14.24
N CYS A 436 -2.79 -9.39 13.46
CA CYS A 436 -3.36 -8.19 12.84
C CYS A 436 -4.54 -7.60 13.65
N GLN A 437 -5.30 -8.44 14.36
CA GLN A 437 -6.41 -8.00 15.21
C GLN A 437 -5.94 -7.06 16.33
N PHE A 438 -4.79 -7.36 16.93
CA PHE A 438 -4.26 -6.60 18.08
C PHE A 438 -3.78 -5.19 17.71
N PRO A 439 -2.97 -4.95 16.65
CA PRO A 439 -2.65 -3.58 16.23
C PRO A 439 -3.87 -2.82 15.70
N THR A 440 -4.86 -3.50 15.12
CA THR A 440 -6.15 -2.87 14.75
C THR A 440 -6.87 -2.31 15.98
N LEU A 441 -6.91 -3.07 17.09
CA LEU A 441 -7.39 -2.57 18.38
C LEU A 441 -6.50 -1.43 18.92
N GLY A 442 -5.19 -1.53 18.72
CA GLY A 442 -4.20 -0.52 19.09
C GLY A 442 -4.56 0.87 18.56
N PHE A 443 -4.91 1.00 17.28
CA PHE A 443 -5.33 2.29 16.70
C PHE A 443 -6.55 2.91 17.40
N VAL A 444 -7.54 2.08 17.77
CA VAL A 444 -8.74 2.53 18.47
C VAL A 444 -8.40 3.02 19.87
N VAL A 445 -7.58 2.25 20.61
CA VAL A 445 -7.14 2.61 21.95
C VAL A 445 -6.28 3.87 21.94
N GLU A 446 -5.36 4.00 20.98
CA GLU A 446 -4.51 5.18 20.81
C GLU A 446 -5.33 6.44 20.58
N ARG A 447 -6.29 6.42 19.64
CA ARG A 447 -7.20 7.56 19.43
C ARG A 447 -8.03 7.87 20.68
N TYR A 448 -8.53 6.85 21.37
CA TYR A 448 -9.31 7.08 22.59
C TYR A 448 -8.47 7.78 23.67
N LYS A 449 -7.23 7.35 23.85
CA LYS A 449 -6.30 7.95 24.81
C LYS A 449 -5.91 9.38 24.42
N GLU A 450 -5.62 9.61 23.14
CA GLU A 450 -5.35 10.94 22.59
C GLU A 450 -6.47 11.93 22.94
N ILE A 451 -7.74 11.50 22.83
CA ILE A 451 -8.91 12.31 23.21
C ILE A 451 -8.98 12.52 24.72
N LYS A 452 -8.69 11.50 25.53
CA LYS A 452 -8.76 11.60 26.99
C LYS A 452 -7.66 12.46 27.60
N SER A 453 -6.47 12.49 26.99
CA SER A 453 -5.35 13.33 27.43
C SER A 453 -5.35 14.72 26.80
N PHE A 454 -6.25 15.00 25.84
CA PHE A 454 -6.34 16.30 25.19
C PHE A 454 -6.82 17.37 26.17
N ILE A 455 -6.07 18.46 26.29
CA ILE A 455 -6.42 19.62 27.09
C ILE A 455 -6.84 20.73 26.12
N PRO A 456 -8.14 21.11 26.07
CA PRO A 456 -8.59 22.22 25.24
C PRO A 456 -7.94 23.53 25.64
N GLU A 457 -7.50 24.28 24.65
CA GLU A 457 -6.91 25.60 24.81
C GLU A 457 -7.83 26.64 24.17
N GLN A 458 -8.15 27.69 24.94
CA GLN A 458 -8.93 28.81 24.44
C GLN A 458 -8.08 29.63 23.48
N PHE A 459 -8.68 30.05 22.37
CA PHE A 459 -8.05 30.95 21.42
C PHE A 459 -9.00 32.08 21.04
N TRP A 460 -8.41 33.16 20.54
CA TRP A 460 -9.11 34.35 20.07
C TRP A 460 -8.63 34.69 18.66
N LYS A 461 -9.51 35.26 17.87
CA LYS A 461 -9.22 35.72 16.51
C LYS A 461 -10.01 36.97 16.20
N LEU A 462 -9.47 37.79 15.31
CA LEU A 462 -10.20 38.91 14.74
C LEU A 462 -11.05 38.46 13.54
N VAL A 463 -12.22 39.05 13.42
CA VAL A 463 -13.09 38.94 12.25
C VAL A 463 -13.34 40.34 11.73
N GLY A 464 -12.81 40.64 10.55
CA GLY A 464 -13.14 41.86 9.82
C GLY A 464 -14.44 41.67 9.07
N LYS A 465 -15.30 42.68 9.00
CA LYS A 465 -16.56 42.64 8.26
C LYS A 465 -16.72 43.89 7.42
N ASP A 466 -16.95 43.71 6.12
CA ASP A 466 -17.51 44.75 5.26
C ASP A 466 -19.02 44.81 5.54
N VAL A 467 -19.47 45.93 6.11
CA VAL A 467 -20.84 46.11 6.56
C VAL A 467 -21.79 46.35 5.38
N ASP A 468 -21.35 47.08 4.36
CA ASP A 468 -22.20 47.41 3.22
C ASP A 468 -22.49 46.17 2.36
N ASN A 469 -21.52 45.26 2.26
CA ASN A 469 -21.66 44.05 1.45
C ASN A 469 -21.96 42.76 2.26
N ASP A 470 -22.04 42.85 3.59
CA ASP A 470 -22.22 41.72 4.51
C ASP A 470 -21.19 40.59 4.32
N VAL A 471 -19.91 40.94 4.11
CA VAL A 471 -18.83 39.97 3.89
C VAL A 471 -17.90 39.91 5.09
N ASN A 472 -17.72 38.71 5.65
CA ASN A 472 -16.72 38.45 6.67
C ASN A 472 -15.36 38.08 6.05
N PHE A 473 -14.31 38.68 6.59
CA PHE A 473 -12.92 38.40 6.30
C PHE A 473 -12.25 37.73 7.50
N THR A 474 -11.51 36.65 7.23
CA THR A 474 -10.73 35.91 8.21
C THR A 474 -9.35 36.53 8.37
N TRP A 475 -8.95 36.81 9.60
CA TRP A 475 -7.63 37.34 9.94
C TRP A 475 -6.49 36.42 9.47
N ASP A 476 -5.46 37.00 8.88
CA ASP A 476 -4.33 36.28 8.26
C ASP A 476 -3.47 35.55 9.30
N ARG A 477 -3.45 36.04 10.56
CA ARG A 477 -2.81 35.34 11.68
C ARG A 477 -3.59 34.12 12.18
N PHE A 478 -4.75 33.83 11.59
CA PHE A 478 -5.70 32.77 11.95
C PHE A 478 -6.31 32.92 13.36
N ARG A 479 -5.50 32.74 14.41
CA ARG A 479 -5.87 32.79 15.83
C ARG A 479 -4.63 32.95 16.72
N LEU A 480 -4.81 33.53 17.91
CA LEU A 480 -3.82 33.59 18.98
C LEU A 480 -4.40 32.98 20.27
N PHE A 481 -3.51 32.54 21.16
CA PHE A 481 -3.85 31.95 22.47
C PHE A 481 -3.70 32.95 23.64
N ASP A 482 -3.54 34.23 23.32
CA ASP A 482 -3.45 35.33 24.29
C ASP A 482 -4.53 36.35 23.96
N GLU A 483 -5.48 36.53 24.88
CA GLU A 483 -6.60 37.45 24.70
C GLU A 483 -6.14 38.91 24.65
N ASP A 484 -5.20 39.29 25.51
CA ASP A 484 -4.75 40.67 25.65
C ASP A 484 -3.94 41.09 24.42
N ALA A 485 -3.13 40.18 23.87
CA ALA A 485 -2.50 40.39 22.57
C ALA A 485 -3.53 40.65 21.45
N VAL A 486 -4.63 39.89 21.40
CA VAL A 486 -5.69 40.10 20.41
C VAL A 486 -6.44 41.41 20.63
N LYS A 487 -6.65 41.83 21.89
CA LYS A 487 -7.24 43.14 22.21
C LYS A 487 -6.36 44.29 21.72
N VAL A 488 -5.04 44.20 21.88
CA VAL A 488 -4.11 45.20 21.32
C VAL A 488 -4.29 45.33 19.80
N PHE A 489 -4.37 44.21 19.07
CA PHE A 489 -4.64 44.26 17.62
C PHE A 489 -6.05 44.77 17.29
N LEU A 490 -7.06 44.48 18.12
CA LEU A 490 -8.42 45.01 17.95
C LEU A 490 -8.43 46.53 18.07
N ASP A 491 -7.79 47.07 19.10
CA ASP A 491 -7.72 48.51 19.36
C ASP A 491 -7.06 49.22 18.20
N ILE A 492 -5.90 48.71 17.73
CA ILE A 492 -5.21 49.20 16.52
C ILE A 492 -6.14 49.19 15.30
N CYS A 493 -6.90 48.11 15.09
CA CYS A 493 -7.82 47.99 13.96
C CYS A 493 -9.06 48.89 14.06
N THR A 494 -9.51 49.19 15.28
CA THR A 494 -10.73 49.98 15.54
C THR A 494 -10.46 51.48 15.43
N GLU A 495 -9.23 51.91 15.71
CA GLU A 495 -8.77 53.28 15.42
C GLU A 495 -8.53 53.53 13.92
N ALA A 496 -8.51 52.48 13.09
CA ALA A 496 -8.32 52.62 11.66
C ALA A 496 -9.47 53.40 11.01
N LYS A 497 -9.13 54.41 10.20
CA LYS A 497 -10.14 55.25 9.51
C LYS A 497 -10.78 54.55 8.31
N PHE A 498 -10.10 53.56 7.75
CA PHE A 498 -10.54 52.84 6.57
C PHE A 498 -9.92 51.45 6.52
N ALA A 499 -10.61 50.54 5.84
CA ALA A 499 -10.07 49.27 5.42
C ALA A 499 -9.75 49.35 3.91
N LYS A 500 -8.55 48.94 3.49
CA LYS A 500 -8.09 49.06 2.10
C LYS A 500 -7.93 47.68 1.47
N VAL A 501 -8.53 47.47 0.30
CA VAL A 501 -8.29 46.27 -0.51
C VAL A 501 -6.87 46.33 -1.07
N VAL A 502 -6.03 45.38 -0.67
CA VAL A 502 -4.62 45.30 -1.08
C VAL A 502 -4.37 44.21 -2.12
N LEU A 503 -5.24 43.20 -2.19
CA LEU A 503 -5.18 42.13 -3.19
C LEU A 503 -6.57 41.76 -3.68
N VAL A 504 -6.70 41.61 -5.00
CA VAL A 504 -7.81 40.90 -5.64
C VAL A 504 -7.19 39.95 -6.65
N ASP A 505 -7.10 38.68 -6.29
CA ASP A 505 -6.51 37.64 -7.13
C ASP A 505 -7.61 36.70 -7.62
N LYS A 506 -7.66 36.48 -8.94
CA LYS A 506 -8.61 35.58 -9.60
C LYS A 506 -7.81 34.52 -10.33
N HIS A 507 -7.99 33.26 -9.95
CA HIS A 507 -7.30 32.16 -10.62
C HIS A 507 -8.25 30.98 -10.89
N PRO A 508 -8.02 30.22 -11.97
CA PRO A 508 -8.76 29.00 -12.22
C PRO A 508 -8.60 28.02 -11.06
N LYS A 509 -9.71 27.45 -10.61
CA LYS A 509 -9.75 26.42 -9.59
C LYS A 509 -10.38 25.17 -10.19
N THR A 510 -9.78 24.04 -9.90
CA THR A 510 -10.28 22.74 -10.36
C THR A 510 -10.55 21.85 -9.17
N ARG A 511 -11.72 21.19 -9.18
CA ARG A 511 -12.00 20.08 -8.30
C ARG A 511 -11.84 18.80 -9.09
N ALA A 512 -10.82 18.03 -8.72
CA ALA A 512 -10.48 16.82 -9.42
C ALA A 512 -11.54 15.72 -9.21
N ARG A 513 -11.92 15.04 -10.30
CA ARG A 513 -12.81 13.86 -10.28
C ARG A 513 -12.20 12.71 -9.47
N PRO A 514 -12.96 11.72 -8.98
CA PRO A 514 -12.39 10.61 -8.21
C PRO A 514 -11.37 9.81 -9.03
N ILE A 515 -10.39 9.19 -8.35
CA ILE A 515 -9.50 8.20 -8.97
C ILE A 515 -10.26 6.90 -9.23
N ALA A 516 -9.73 5.98 -10.04
CA ALA A 516 -10.37 4.67 -10.21
C ALA A 516 -10.48 3.91 -8.87
N MET A 517 -11.58 3.17 -8.69
CA MET A 517 -11.96 2.56 -7.42
C MET A 517 -11.17 1.28 -7.16
N ASP A 518 -10.46 1.22 -6.03
CA ASP A 518 -9.95 -0.02 -5.44
C ASP A 518 -10.85 -0.49 -4.29
N THR A 519 -10.53 -1.62 -3.67
CA THR A 519 -11.33 -2.17 -2.55
C THR A 519 -11.38 -1.22 -1.36
N ILE A 520 -10.28 -0.57 -1.03
CA ILE A 520 -10.16 0.31 0.13
C ILE A 520 -11.08 1.52 -0.04
N GLU A 521 -11.10 2.12 -1.23
CA GLU A 521 -11.98 3.24 -1.52
C GLU A 521 -13.45 2.81 -1.55
N LEU A 522 -13.77 1.63 -2.09
CA LEU A 522 -15.13 1.07 -2.02
C LEU A 522 -15.61 0.90 -0.57
N GLU A 523 -14.80 0.30 0.30
CA GLU A 523 -15.15 0.10 1.71
C GLU A 523 -15.32 1.44 2.44
N LYS A 524 -14.38 2.38 2.28
CA LYS A 524 -14.45 3.71 2.91
C LYS A 524 -15.67 4.50 2.45
N LEU A 525 -15.98 4.50 1.16
CA LEU A 525 -17.15 5.19 0.62
C LEU A 525 -18.44 4.51 1.06
N GLY A 526 -18.50 3.18 1.08
CA GLY A 526 -19.65 2.42 1.59
C GLY A 526 -19.95 2.74 3.06
N VAL A 527 -18.92 2.84 3.89
CA VAL A 527 -19.06 3.26 5.30
C VAL A 527 -19.54 4.72 5.41
N ARG A 528 -18.84 5.65 4.74
CA ARG A 528 -19.10 7.09 4.91
C ARG A 528 -20.44 7.52 4.33
N LEU A 529 -20.76 7.04 3.14
CA LEU A 529 -21.90 7.51 2.33
C LEU A 529 -23.13 6.64 2.51
N LEU A 530 -22.97 5.31 2.55
CA LEU A 530 -24.09 4.36 2.59
C LEU A 530 -24.41 3.86 4.01
N LYS A 531 -23.58 4.21 4.99
CA LYS A 531 -23.71 3.79 6.40
C LYS A 531 -23.74 2.26 6.54
N MET A 532 -23.00 1.57 5.69
CA MET A 532 -22.84 0.11 5.72
C MET A 532 -21.48 -0.22 6.35
N SER A 533 -21.40 -1.30 7.12
CA SER A 533 -20.10 -1.78 7.58
C SER A 533 -19.26 -2.31 6.42
N ALA A 534 -17.94 -2.27 6.52
CA ALA A 534 -17.04 -2.76 5.46
C ALA A 534 -17.34 -4.22 5.05
N LYS A 535 -17.62 -5.10 6.03
CA LYS A 535 -18.06 -6.48 5.78
C LYS A 535 -19.35 -6.57 4.97
N ARG A 536 -20.35 -5.72 5.25
CA ARG A 536 -21.60 -5.67 4.48
C ARG A 536 -21.36 -5.15 3.06
N VAL A 537 -20.48 -4.16 2.90
CA VAL A 537 -20.05 -3.63 1.59
C VAL A 537 -19.45 -4.76 0.76
N MET A 538 -18.46 -5.47 1.28
CA MET A 538 -17.78 -6.55 0.56
C MET A 538 -18.71 -7.72 0.25
N THR A 539 -19.59 -8.10 1.19
CA THR A 539 -20.60 -9.15 0.94
C THR A 539 -21.55 -8.79 -0.21
N ALA A 540 -22.00 -7.53 -0.27
CA ALA A 540 -22.83 -7.06 -1.38
C ALA A 540 -22.05 -7.01 -2.69
N ALA A 541 -20.83 -6.48 -2.69
CA ALA A 541 -19.97 -6.40 -3.86
C ALA A 541 -19.64 -7.79 -4.45
N GLU A 542 -19.32 -8.79 -3.62
CA GLU A 542 -19.08 -10.17 -4.07
C GLU A 542 -20.29 -10.78 -4.77
N LYS A 543 -21.51 -10.51 -4.28
CA LYS A 543 -22.75 -10.94 -4.95
C LYS A 543 -22.95 -10.27 -6.30
N LEU A 544 -22.65 -8.98 -6.40
CA LEU A 544 -22.70 -8.25 -7.68
C LEU A 544 -21.71 -8.81 -8.70
N TYR A 545 -20.49 -9.10 -8.26
CA TYR A 545 -19.47 -9.77 -9.08
C TYR A 545 -19.92 -11.15 -9.55
N THR A 546 -20.46 -11.96 -8.64
CA THR A 546 -20.95 -13.31 -8.96
C THR A 546 -22.08 -13.27 -10.01
N ARG A 547 -22.91 -12.21 -10.00
CA ARG A 547 -23.97 -11.94 -10.99
C ARG A 547 -23.46 -11.33 -12.32
N GLY A 548 -22.16 -11.05 -12.42
CA GLY A 548 -21.53 -10.40 -13.57
C GLY A 548 -21.98 -8.95 -13.76
N LEU A 549 -22.22 -8.22 -12.66
CA LEU A 549 -22.62 -6.80 -12.68
C LEU A 549 -21.44 -5.85 -12.50
N ILE A 550 -20.44 -6.24 -11.71
CA ILE A 550 -19.21 -5.49 -11.47
C ILE A 550 -17.99 -6.41 -11.64
N SER A 551 -16.82 -5.83 -11.89
CA SER A 551 -15.55 -6.54 -11.85
C SER A 551 -15.23 -7.03 -10.43
N TYR A 552 -14.24 -7.92 -10.32
CA TYR A 552 -13.85 -8.51 -9.05
C TYR A 552 -13.53 -7.45 -7.97
N PRO A 553 -14.19 -7.48 -6.80
CA PRO A 553 -14.17 -6.36 -5.86
C PRO A 553 -13.01 -6.38 -4.86
N ARG A 554 -12.13 -7.39 -4.92
CA ARG A 554 -10.92 -7.51 -4.09
C ARG A 554 -9.68 -7.23 -4.94
N THR A 555 -9.35 -5.96 -5.09
CA THR A 555 -8.22 -5.47 -5.90
C THR A 555 -7.61 -4.22 -5.27
N GLU A 556 -6.29 -4.13 -5.35
CA GLU A 556 -5.54 -2.92 -4.98
C GLU A 556 -5.30 -2.00 -6.19
N THR A 557 -5.76 -2.40 -7.37
CA THR A 557 -5.57 -1.66 -8.61
C THR A 557 -6.49 -0.44 -8.68
N ASN A 558 -5.89 0.74 -8.79
CA ASN A 558 -6.59 2.01 -9.01
C ASN A 558 -6.17 2.70 -10.31
N LYS A 559 -5.67 1.92 -11.29
CA LYS A 559 -5.38 2.38 -12.65
C LYS A 559 -5.94 1.41 -13.70
N TYR A 560 -6.59 1.93 -14.72
CA TYR A 560 -6.98 1.15 -15.89
C TYR A 560 -5.77 0.97 -16.83
N PRO A 561 -5.57 -0.22 -17.41
CA PRO A 561 -4.62 -0.42 -18.50
C PRO A 561 -4.92 0.49 -19.71
N PRO A 562 -3.91 0.92 -20.50
CA PRO A 562 -4.12 1.79 -21.65
C PRO A 562 -5.12 1.24 -22.68
N ASP A 563 -5.08 -0.07 -22.93
CA ASP A 563 -5.93 -0.75 -23.93
C ASP A 563 -7.28 -1.22 -23.37
N PHE A 564 -7.65 -0.79 -22.16
CA PHE A 564 -8.89 -1.20 -21.52
C PHE A 564 -10.10 -0.53 -22.21
N ASN A 565 -11.10 -1.32 -22.65
CA ASN A 565 -12.24 -0.83 -23.43
C ASN A 565 -13.28 -0.08 -22.57
N LEU A 566 -12.90 1.08 -22.04
CA LEU A 566 -13.77 1.93 -21.23
C LEU A 566 -14.99 2.43 -22.00
N LEU A 567 -14.87 2.60 -23.32
CA LEU A 567 -15.95 3.12 -24.16
C LEU A 567 -17.15 2.17 -24.18
N GLU A 568 -16.93 0.86 -24.28
CA GLU A 568 -17.98 -0.15 -24.23
C GLU A 568 -18.72 -0.12 -22.87
N LEU A 569 -17.98 0.03 -21.77
CA LEU A 569 -18.54 0.09 -20.42
C LEU A 569 -19.34 1.36 -20.17
N VAL A 570 -18.92 2.51 -20.71
CA VAL A 570 -19.71 3.75 -20.63
C VAL A 570 -20.99 3.62 -21.47
N ASN A 571 -20.87 3.10 -22.70
CA ASN A 571 -22.03 2.85 -23.57
C ASN A 571 -23.06 1.94 -22.90
N SER A 572 -22.61 0.91 -22.18
CA SER A 572 -23.52 -0.01 -21.51
C SER A 572 -24.42 0.67 -20.49
N GLN A 573 -24.04 1.86 -19.96
CA GLN A 573 -24.78 2.58 -18.93
C GLN A 573 -25.79 3.61 -19.46
N ILE A 574 -25.80 3.89 -20.77
CA ILE A 574 -26.74 4.82 -21.43
C ILE A 574 -28.22 4.52 -21.14
N PRO A 575 -28.69 3.26 -21.03
CA PRO A 575 -30.10 2.97 -20.77
C PRO A 575 -30.64 3.47 -19.42
N SER A 576 -29.77 3.91 -18.50
CA SER A 576 -30.19 4.37 -17.17
C SER A 576 -30.93 5.71 -17.22
N PHE A 577 -32.08 5.80 -16.57
CA PHE A 577 -32.76 7.08 -16.35
C PHE A 577 -31.97 8.03 -15.44
N ASP A 578 -31.19 7.49 -14.50
CA ASP A 578 -30.54 8.26 -13.44
C ASP A 578 -29.18 8.87 -13.85
N TRP A 579 -28.55 8.33 -14.89
CA TRP A 579 -27.20 8.75 -15.34
C TRP A 579 -26.93 8.53 -16.84
N GLY A 580 -27.89 8.01 -17.61
CA GLY A 580 -27.71 7.68 -19.02
C GLY A 580 -27.31 8.87 -19.88
N ASP A 581 -27.98 10.02 -19.67
CA ASP A 581 -27.63 11.28 -20.34
C ASP A 581 -26.19 11.70 -20.06
N PHE A 582 -25.70 11.49 -18.84
CA PHE A 582 -24.32 11.78 -18.47
C PHE A 582 -23.34 10.81 -19.12
N ALA A 583 -23.67 9.52 -19.21
CA ALA A 583 -22.85 8.54 -19.92
C ALA A 583 -22.74 8.91 -21.42
N ASN A 584 -23.83 9.36 -22.04
CA ASN A 584 -23.84 9.85 -23.41
C ASN A 584 -23.03 11.17 -23.57
N ASP A 585 -23.06 12.08 -22.59
CA ASP A 585 -22.23 13.30 -22.57
C ASP A 585 -20.73 12.98 -22.56
N ILE A 586 -20.29 11.95 -21.84
CA ILE A 586 -18.88 11.49 -21.84
C ILE A 586 -18.46 11.09 -23.26
N ILE A 587 -19.29 10.30 -23.94
CA ILE A 587 -18.98 9.79 -25.28
C ILE A 587 -18.90 10.92 -26.29
N THR A 588 -19.91 11.80 -26.30
CA THR A 588 -20.01 12.90 -27.27
C THR A 588 -18.95 13.98 -27.07
N ARG A 589 -18.33 14.07 -25.89
CA ARG A 589 -17.31 15.08 -25.56
C ARG A 589 -15.90 14.54 -25.45
N GLY A 590 -15.53 13.63 -26.34
CA GLY A 590 -14.15 13.14 -26.49
C GLY A 590 -13.88 11.78 -25.87
N GLY A 591 -14.90 11.11 -25.32
CA GLY A 591 -14.81 9.76 -24.78
C GLY A 591 -14.31 9.68 -23.33
N PRO A 592 -14.20 8.46 -22.78
CA PRO A 592 -13.77 8.24 -21.42
C PRO A 592 -12.31 8.65 -21.19
N ASN A 593 -12.07 9.44 -20.15
CA ASN A 593 -10.74 9.88 -19.71
C ASN A 593 -10.54 9.54 -18.22
N PRO A 594 -10.10 8.33 -17.87
CA PRO A 594 -9.99 7.89 -16.48
C PRO A 594 -8.97 8.73 -15.70
N ARG A 595 -9.27 9.04 -14.42
CA ARG A 595 -8.25 9.50 -13.48
C ARG A 595 -7.62 8.29 -12.80
N ASN A 596 -6.46 7.88 -13.27
CA ASN A 596 -5.72 6.76 -12.68
C ASN A 596 -4.95 7.20 -11.43
N GLY A 597 -4.83 6.29 -10.46
CA GLY A 597 -3.86 6.34 -9.37
C GLY A 597 -2.53 5.69 -9.77
N CYS A 598 -1.77 5.21 -8.78
CA CYS A 598 -0.45 4.62 -8.97
C CYS A 598 -0.37 3.10 -8.72
N LYS A 599 -1.37 2.50 -8.05
CA LYS A 599 -1.33 1.11 -7.59
C LYS A 599 -1.86 0.14 -8.65
N SER A 600 -1.24 -1.04 -8.77
CA SER A 600 -1.79 -2.20 -9.48
C SER A 600 -1.24 -3.51 -8.95
N ASP A 601 -2.13 -4.48 -8.80
CA ASP A 601 -1.82 -5.87 -8.43
C ASP A 601 -1.43 -6.75 -9.64
N GLN A 602 -1.44 -6.19 -10.85
CA GLN A 602 -1.20 -6.89 -12.13
C GLN A 602 -2.14 -8.08 -12.40
N ALA A 603 -3.20 -8.23 -11.62
CA ALA A 603 -4.16 -9.33 -11.70
C ALA A 603 -5.55 -8.83 -12.12
N HIS A 604 -6.00 -7.72 -11.53
CA HIS A 604 -7.34 -7.21 -11.65
C HIS A 604 -7.35 -5.73 -12.10
N PRO A 605 -8.31 -5.32 -12.95
CA PRO A 605 -8.59 -3.91 -13.18
C PRO A 605 -9.28 -3.29 -11.95
N PRO A 606 -9.38 -1.95 -11.86
CA PRO A 606 -10.17 -1.28 -10.83
C PRO A 606 -11.62 -1.78 -10.79
N ILE A 607 -12.32 -1.57 -9.68
CA ILE A 607 -13.73 -1.95 -9.50
C ILE A 607 -14.61 -1.07 -10.41
N HIS A 608 -15.36 -1.69 -11.33
CA HIS A 608 -16.17 -0.99 -12.32
C HIS A 608 -17.41 -1.79 -12.73
N PRO A 609 -18.47 -1.15 -13.27
CA PRO A 609 -19.64 -1.86 -13.76
C PRO A 609 -19.37 -2.55 -15.10
N LEU A 610 -19.90 -3.76 -15.28
CA LEU A 610 -19.73 -4.58 -16.48
C LEU A 610 -20.92 -4.51 -17.45
N LYS A 611 -22.10 -4.24 -16.91
CA LYS A 611 -23.36 -4.08 -17.67
C LYS A 611 -24.29 -3.16 -16.90
N PHE A 612 -25.33 -2.67 -17.58
CA PHE A 612 -26.42 -1.97 -16.90
C PHE A 612 -27.36 -2.96 -16.21
N ALA A 613 -27.85 -2.56 -15.05
CA ALA A 613 -28.97 -3.17 -14.35
C ALA A 613 -29.85 -2.07 -13.76
N SER A 614 -31.16 -2.24 -13.87
CA SER A 614 -32.12 -1.30 -13.29
C SER A 614 -32.37 -1.60 -11.82
N LYS A 615 -32.90 -0.64 -11.07
CA LYS A 615 -33.15 -0.79 -9.62
C LYS A 615 -34.11 -1.92 -9.30
N GLU A 616 -35.05 -2.18 -10.20
CA GLU A 616 -36.10 -3.20 -10.10
C GLU A 616 -35.53 -4.62 -10.14
N GLU A 617 -34.31 -4.81 -10.66
CA GLU A 617 -33.61 -6.10 -10.68
C GLU A 617 -32.97 -6.48 -9.34
N PHE A 618 -33.07 -5.62 -8.32
CA PHE A 618 -32.46 -5.82 -7.01
C PHE A 618 -33.51 -6.05 -5.92
N ASN A 619 -33.52 -7.28 -5.39
CA ASN A 619 -34.35 -7.63 -4.24
C ASN A 619 -33.72 -7.23 -2.90
N ILE A 620 -32.41 -6.95 -2.87
CA ILE A 620 -31.66 -6.57 -1.67
C ILE A 620 -31.23 -5.11 -1.81
N PRO A 621 -31.73 -4.18 -0.97
CA PRO A 621 -31.43 -2.75 -1.09
C PRO A 621 -29.93 -2.40 -1.03
N ASP A 622 -29.16 -3.15 -0.23
CA ASP A 622 -27.72 -2.96 -0.11
C ASP A 622 -26.97 -3.25 -1.41
N GLU A 623 -27.41 -4.26 -2.18
CA GLU A 623 -26.80 -4.58 -3.49
C GLU A 623 -27.01 -3.44 -4.48
N TRP A 624 -28.20 -2.85 -4.54
CA TRP A 624 -28.45 -1.66 -5.37
C TRP A 624 -27.59 -0.49 -4.96
N LYS A 625 -27.48 -0.19 -3.66
CA LYS A 625 -26.69 0.96 -3.17
C LYS A 625 -25.21 0.83 -3.56
N ILE A 626 -24.64 -0.38 -3.45
CA ILE A 626 -23.26 -0.63 -3.85
C ILE A 626 -23.11 -0.55 -5.37
N TYR A 627 -24.03 -1.15 -6.13
CA TYR A 627 -24.01 -1.06 -7.59
C TYR A 627 -24.10 0.40 -8.08
N GLU A 628 -25.04 1.19 -7.56
CA GLU A 628 -25.19 2.61 -7.89
C GLU A 628 -23.93 3.41 -7.54
N LEU A 629 -23.32 3.16 -6.38
CA LEU A 629 -22.06 3.80 -5.98
C LEU A 629 -20.94 3.48 -6.97
N VAL A 630 -20.74 2.21 -7.33
CA VAL A 630 -19.73 1.77 -8.29
C VAL A 630 -19.94 2.42 -9.66
N VAL A 631 -21.18 2.43 -10.17
CA VAL A 631 -21.50 3.02 -11.48
C VAL A 631 -21.25 4.54 -11.49
N ARG A 632 -21.77 5.26 -10.49
CA ARG A 632 -21.60 6.72 -10.42
C ARG A 632 -20.14 7.09 -10.25
N HIS A 633 -19.38 6.33 -9.45
CA HIS A 633 -17.95 6.55 -9.27
C HIS A 633 -17.16 6.27 -10.55
N PHE A 634 -17.47 5.18 -11.26
CA PHE A 634 -16.86 4.87 -12.56
C PHE A 634 -17.09 6.00 -13.57
N LEU A 635 -18.35 6.40 -13.78
CA LEU A 635 -18.70 7.50 -14.70
C LEU A 635 -18.04 8.81 -14.30
N ALA A 636 -17.95 9.10 -13.00
CA ALA A 636 -17.25 10.26 -12.49
C ALA A 636 -15.74 10.21 -12.79
N CYS A 637 -15.09 9.07 -12.55
CA CYS A 637 -13.66 8.84 -12.77
C CYS A 637 -13.28 8.99 -14.25
N VAL A 638 -14.11 8.51 -15.16
CA VAL A 638 -13.85 8.60 -16.62
C VAL A 638 -14.38 9.89 -17.26
N SER A 639 -14.94 10.81 -16.47
CA SER A 639 -15.41 12.11 -16.95
C SER A 639 -14.33 13.19 -16.80
N ARG A 640 -14.75 14.45 -16.72
CA ARG A 640 -13.89 15.64 -16.57
C ARG A 640 -13.98 16.19 -15.15
N ASN A 641 -12.91 16.89 -14.75
CA ASN A 641 -12.90 17.62 -13.49
C ASN A 641 -13.97 18.72 -13.49
N ALA A 642 -14.45 19.12 -12.32
CA ALA A 642 -15.23 20.34 -12.21
C ALA A 642 -14.27 21.55 -12.22
N THR A 643 -14.63 22.61 -12.93
CA THR A 643 -13.82 23.83 -13.08
C THR A 643 -14.59 25.05 -12.64
N GLY A 644 -13.88 26.02 -12.12
CA GLY A 644 -14.43 27.28 -11.64
C GLY A 644 -13.34 28.32 -11.47
N GLN A 645 -13.73 29.47 -10.94
CA GLN A 645 -12.85 30.60 -10.68
C GLN A 645 -12.87 30.90 -9.18
N GLU A 646 -11.71 30.81 -8.52
CA GLU A 646 -11.53 31.22 -7.13
C GLU A 646 -11.07 32.69 -7.12
N THR A 647 -11.78 33.52 -6.35
CA THR A 647 -11.41 34.92 -6.13
C THR A 647 -10.96 35.07 -4.68
N LYS A 648 -9.71 35.48 -4.47
CA LYS A 648 -9.18 35.83 -3.15
C LYS A 648 -9.10 37.35 -3.03
N VAL A 649 -9.72 37.89 -2.00
CA VAL A 649 -9.64 39.31 -1.67
C VAL A 649 -8.92 39.44 -0.34
N GLN A 650 -7.92 40.33 -0.27
CA GLN A 650 -7.22 40.67 0.95
C GLN A 650 -7.39 42.15 1.25
N VAL A 651 -7.69 42.45 2.50
CA VAL A 651 -7.93 43.79 3.02
C VAL A 651 -6.93 44.06 4.14
N ASN A 652 -6.31 45.24 4.11
CA ASN A 652 -5.47 45.76 5.18
C ASN A 652 -6.31 46.71 6.04
N ILE A 653 -6.26 46.49 7.36
CA ILE A 653 -6.84 47.35 8.40
C ILE A 653 -5.72 47.60 9.41
N ALA A 654 -5.17 48.83 9.44
CA ALA A 654 -4.05 49.22 10.31
C ALA A 654 -2.90 48.21 10.35
N ASP A 655 -2.39 47.84 9.16
CA ASP A 655 -1.30 46.89 8.92
C ASP A 655 -1.59 45.42 9.26
N GLU A 656 -2.80 45.11 9.72
CA GLU A 656 -3.29 43.74 9.85
C GLU A 656 -4.05 43.30 8.59
N LEU A 657 -3.77 42.08 8.15
CA LEU A 657 -4.33 41.52 6.92
C LEU A 657 -5.51 40.60 7.21
N PHE A 658 -6.55 40.73 6.39
CA PHE A 658 -7.77 39.94 6.45
C PHE A 658 -8.11 39.40 5.07
N ASN A 659 -8.45 38.12 4.97
CA ASN A 659 -8.72 37.44 3.71
C ASN A 659 -10.17 36.99 3.60
N CYS A 660 -10.74 37.06 2.40
CA CYS A 660 -11.93 36.30 2.07
C CYS A 660 -11.74 35.61 0.71
N THR A 661 -12.38 34.45 0.57
CA THR A 661 -12.38 33.67 -0.68
C THR A 661 -13.80 33.49 -1.18
N GLY A 662 -13.95 33.62 -2.48
CA GLY A 662 -15.15 33.34 -3.25
C GLY A 662 -14.85 32.30 -4.32
N LEU A 663 -15.88 31.56 -4.71
CA LEU A 663 -15.79 30.54 -5.74
C LEU A 663 -17.02 30.66 -6.65
N ARG A 664 -16.77 30.69 -7.95
CA ARG A 664 -17.81 30.58 -8.97
C ARG A 664 -17.52 29.35 -9.84
N ILE A 665 -18.41 28.37 -9.83
CA ILE A 665 -18.31 27.17 -10.65
C ILE A 665 -18.69 27.52 -12.09
N GLU A 666 -17.85 27.10 -13.04
CA GLU A 666 -18.04 27.34 -14.47
C GLU A 666 -18.53 26.07 -15.18
N ASP A 667 -17.97 24.90 -14.83
CA ASP A 667 -18.46 23.59 -15.24
C ASP A 667 -18.47 22.63 -14.06
N PHE A 668 -19.62 22.01 -13.81
CA PHE A 668 -19.78 21.01 -12.77
C PHE A 668 -19.05 19.69 -13.08
N GLY A 669 -18.70 19.41 -14.35
CA GLY A 669 -17.97 18.20 -14.73
C GLY A 669 -18.58 16.93 -14.11
N TYR A 670 -17.74 16.12 -13.45
CA TYR A 670 -18.16 14.89 -12.76
C TYR A 670 -19.23 15.07 -11.67
N LEU A 671 -19.39 16.27 -11.10
CA LEU A 671 -20.36 16.53 -10.03
C LEU A 671 -21.81 16.34 -10.49
N LYS A 672 -22.07 16.38 -11.81
CA LYS A 672 -23.41 16.12 -12.38
C LYS A 672 -23.88 14.69 -12.15
N VAL A 673 -22.97 13.71 -12.08
CA VAL A 673 -23.32 12.30 -11.80
C VAL A 673 -22.98 11.89 -10.37
N TYR A 674 -21.95 12.50 -9.77
CA TYR A 674 -21.37 12.10 -8.49
C TYR A 674 -21.92 12.93 -7.32
N LYS A 675 -23.19 12.67 -6.98
CA LYS A 675 -23.94 13.37 -5.92
C LYS A 675 -23.31 13.33 -4.51
N TYR A 676 -22.29 12.52 -4.30
CA TYR A 676 -21.60 12.35 -3.02
C TYR A 676 -20.60 13.47 -2.74
N ASP A 677 -20.14 14.14 -3.79
CA ASP A 677 -19.26 15.30 -3.69
C ASP A 677 -20.06 16.59 -3.83
N LYS A 678 -19.78 17.57 -2.96
CA LYS A 678 -20.41 18.88 -2.98
C LYS A 678 -19.40 19.98 -3.21
N TRP A 679 -19.59 20.77 -4.27
CA TRP A 679 -18.84 21.99 -4.54
C TRP A 679 -19.86 23.12 -4.68
N THR A 680 -19.74 24.14 -3.84
CA THR A 680 -20.78 25.16 -3.68
C THR A 680 -20.23 26.51 -4.08
N ASP A 681 -21.00 27.23 -4.90
CA ASP A 681 -20.72 28.63 -5.22
C ASP A 681 -20.73 29.48 -3.96
N LYS A 682 -19.72 30.33 -3.86
CA LYS A 682 -19.63 31.39 -2.87
C LYS A 682 -19.32 32.68 -3.60
N SER A 683 -20.38 33.37 -4.03
CA SER A 683 -20.25 34.66 -4.70
C SER A 683 -19.68 35.69 -3.72
N LEU A 684 -18.68 36.43 -4.18
CA LEU A 684 -18.24 37.65 -3.53
C LEU A 684 -18.74 38.86 -4.34
N PRO A 685 -19.04 39.99 -3.67
CA PRO A 685 -19.15 41.28 -4.31
C PRO A 685 -17.89 41.61 -5.13
N GLU A 686 -18.03 42.53 -6.08
CA GLU A 686 -16.88 43.01 -6.85
C GLU A 686 -16.03 43.94 -5.97
N TYR A 687 -14.80 43.51 -5.68
CA TYR A 687 -13.78 44.34 -5.05
C TYR A 687 -12.74 44.77 -6.08
N ARG A 688 -12.20 45.99 -5.93
CA ARG A 688 -11.12 46.52 -6.77
C ARG A 688 -9.86 46.75 -5.95
N MET A 689 -8.70 46.51 -6.56
CA MET A 689 -7.42 46.82 -5.90
C MET A 689 -7.36 48.31 -5.55
N ASN A 690 -6.85 48.63 -4.35
CA ASN A 690 -6.88 49.96 -3.73
C ASN A 690 -8.26 50.52 -3.36
N GLN A 691 -9.35 49.76 -3.49
CA GLN A 691 -10.66 50.19 -3.02
C GLN A 691 -10.64 50.43 -1.50
N ILE A 692 -11.29 51.52 -1.09
CA ILE A 692 -11.51 51.85 0.31
C ILE A 692 -12.90 51.34 0.73
N ILE A 693 -12.95 50.55 1.79
CA ILE A 693 -14.17 50.12 2.46
C ILE A 693 -14.40 51.07 3.63
N SER A 694 -15.40 51.96 3.47
CA SER A 694 -15.67 53.04 4.43
C SER A 694 -16.47 52.58 5.65
N LYS A 695 -17.29 51.53 5.52
CA LYS A 695 -18.02 50.94 6.64
C LYS A 695 -17.55 49.52 6.88
N PHE A 696 -16.61 49.38 7.80
CA PHE A 696 -16.14 48.08 8.25
C PHE A 696 -16.25 47.99 9.77
N THR A 697 -16.31 46.77 10.28
CA THR A 697 -16.16 46.49 11.71
C THR A 697 -15.10 45.42 11.88
N VAL A 698 -14.40 45.45 13.02
CA VAL A 698 -13.54 44.36 13.46
C VAL A 698 -14.04 43.92 14.82
N SER A 699 -14.21 42.62 15.01
CA SER A 699 -14.65 42.06 16.28
C SER A 699 -13.80 40.86 16.68
N ILE A 700 -13.75 40.60 17.98
CA ILE A 700 -13.12 39.40 18.51
C ILE A 700 -14.13 38.25 18.47
N ALA A 701 -13.69 37.11 17.96
CA ALA A 701 -14.35 35.83 18.14
C ALA A 701 -13.43 34.92 18.96
N SER A 702 -13.96 34.26 19.97
CA SER A 702 -13.26 33.22 20.72
C SER A 702 -13.66 31.83 20.25
N GLY A 703 -12.81 30.86 20.53
CA GLY A 703 -13.06 29.46 20.30
C GLY A 703 -12.18 28.60 21.20
N TRP A 704 -12.38 27.29 21.14
CA TRP A 704 -11.58 26.31 21.86
C TRP A 704 -11.01 25.31 20.88
N THR A 705 -9.79 24.85 21.11
CA THR A 705 -9.27 23.70 20.38
C THR A 705 -10.11 22.47 20.71
N GLU A 706 -10.40 21.66 19.70
CA GLU A 706 -11.20 20.45 19.84
C GLU A 706 -10.30 19.22 19.79
N ALA A 707 -10.58 18.25 20.65
CA ALA A 707 -9.96 16.93 20.59
C ALA A 707 -10.28 16.27 19.24
N PRO A 708 -9.41 15.36 18.74
CA PRO A 708 -9.73 14.59 17.54
C PRO A 708 -11.00 13.75 17.76
N LYS A 709 -11.67 13.38 16.68
CA LYS A 709 -12.85 12.49 16.78
C LYS A 709 -12.40 11.04 16.96
N LEU A 710 -13.22 10.25 17.66
CA LEU A 710 -13.09 8.79 17.68
C LEU A 710 -13.07 8.24 16.25
N LEU A 711 -12.37 7.14 16.03
CA LEU A 711 -12.26 6.54 14.70
C LEU A 711 -13.62 6.01 14.23
N SER A 712 -14.05 6.39 13.03
CA SER A 712 -15.05 5.61 12.29
C SER A 712 -14.40 4.39 11.64
N GLU A 713 -15.22 3.45 11.14
CA GLU A 713 -14.70 2.29 10.38
C GLU A 713 -13.88 2.70 9.15
N ALA A 714 -14.28 3.77 8.45
CA ALA A 714 -13.50 4.30 7.33
C ALA A 714 -12.16 4.94 7.77
N ASP A 715 -12.09 5.52 8.96
CA ASP A 715 -10.85 6.09 9.49
C ASP A 715 -9.89 4.97 9.93
N LEU A 716 -10.43 3.89 10.49
CA LEU A 716 -9.66 2.71 10.87
C LEU A 716 -9.09 1.97 9.65
N ILE A 717 -9.89 1.79 8.59
CA ILE A 717 -9.40 1.25 7.30
C ILE A 717 -8.26 2.11 6.75
N ALA A 718 -8.42 3.44 6.77
CA ALA A 718 -7.39 4.35 6.28
C ALA A 718 -6.09 4.27 7.10
N LEU A 719 -6.16 4.05 8.42
CA LEU A 719 -4.98 3.83 9.26
C LEU A 719 -4.32 2.48 8.97
N MET A 720 -5.11 1.42 8.82
CA MET A 720 -4.60 0.08 8.49
C MET A 720 -3.85 0.08 7.14
N ASP A 721 -4.44 0.65 6.08
CA ASP A 721 -3.78 0.81 4.76
C ASP A 721 -2.51 1.66 4.86
N LYS A 722 -2.58 2.81 5.54
CA LYS A 722 -1.41 3.70 5.74
C LYS A 722 -0.23 2.97 6.40
N HIS A 723 -0.53 2.03 7.30
CA HIS A 723 0.47 1.28 8.05
C HIS A 723 0.77 -0.11 7.48
N GLY A 724 0.18 -0.47 6.33
CA GLY A 724 0.47 -1.73 5.63
C GLY A 724 0.02 -2.99 6.36
N ILE A 725 -1.10 -2.93 7.10
CA ILE A 725 -1.70 -4.13 7.73
C ILE A 725 -3.11 -4.38 7.20
N GLY A 726 -3.51 -5.65 7.09
CA GLY A 726 -4.82 -5.97 6.51
C GLY A 726 -4.86 -5.85 4.98
N THR A 727 -3.70 -6.05 4.33
CA THR A 727 -3.54 -6.12 2.87
C THR A 727 -4.36 -7.26 2.25
N ASP A 728 -4.44 -7.32 0.91
CA ASP A 728 -5.26 -8.30 0.19
C ASP A 728 -6.74 -8.27 0.57
N ALA A 729 -7.31 -7.08 0.77
CA ALA A 729 -8.72 -6.87 1.12
C ALA A 729 -9.18 -7.57 2.42
N THR A 730 -8.30 -7.66 3.43
CA THR A 730 -8.61 -8.31 4.72
C THR A 730 -9.01 -7.33 5.84
N HIS A 731 -9.03 -6.01 5.57
CA HIS A 731 -9.44 -4.97 6.52
C HIS A 731 -10.79 -5.26 7.21
N ALA A 732 -11.84 -5.52 6.44
CA ALA A 732 -13.18 -5.79 6.97
C ALA A 732 -13.20 -6.96 7.96
N GLU A 733 -12.39 -8.01 7.72
CA GLU A 733 -12.35 -9.19 8.59
C GLU A 733 -11.70 -8.89 9.95
N HIS A 734 -10.58 -8.16 9.96
CA HIS A 734 -9.88 -7.81 11.20
C HIS A 734 -10.68 -6.82 12.04
N ILE A 735 -11.35 -5.86 11.40
CA ILE A 735 -12.24 -4.92 12.08
C ILE A 735 -13.47 -5.64 12.65
N GLU A 736 -14.04 -6.60 11.92
CA GLU A 736 -15.14 -7.42 12.44
C GLU A 736 -14.68 -8.25 13.64
N LYS A 737 -13.49 -8.86 13.58
CA LYS A 737 -12.94 -9.66 14.69
C LYS A 737 -12.85 -8.88 16.00
N ILE A 738 -12.39 -7.62 16.00
CA ILE A 738 -12.33 -6.83 17.24
C ILE A 738 -13.72 -6.47 17.79
N LYS A 739 -14.74 -6.33 16.92
CA LYS A 739 -16.15 -6.13 17.30
C LYS A 739 -16.74 -7.41 17.89
N ASP A 740 -16.61 -8.54 17.20
CA ASP A 740 -17.12 -9.85 17.62
C ASP A 740 -16.55 -10.31 18.98
N ARG A 741 -15.32 -9.88 19.29
CA ARG A 741 -14.64 -10.17 20.56
C ARG A 741 -14.94 -9.16 21.66
N ASN A 742 -15.82 -8.18 21.41
CA ASN A 742 -16.20 -7.12 22.36
C ASN A 742 -15.01 -6.32 22.89
N TYR A 743 -13.93 -6.18 22.11
CA TYR A 743 -12.81 -5.29 22.45
C TYR A 743 -13.13 -3.83 22.14
N VAL A 744 -14.06 -3.62 21.21
CA VAL A 744 -14.60 -2.31 20.86
C VAL A 744 -16.12 -2.38 20.79
N ALA A 745 -16.77 -1.25 21.01
CA ALA A 745 -18.17 -1.03 20.72
C ALA A 745 -18.30 0.18 19.79
N LEU A 746 -19.46 0.31 19.14
CA LEU A 746 -19.79 1.49 18.36
C LEU A 746 -20.67 2.42 19.19
N ASN A 747 -20.34 3.72 19.20
CA ASN A 747 -21.20 4.75 19.76
C ASN A 747 -22.39 5.07 18.82
N PRO A 748 -23.36 5.92 19.22
CA PRO A 748 -24.49 6.29 18.36
C PRO A 748 -24.10 6.94 17.02
N GLU A 749 -22.89 7.51 16.92
CA GLU A 749 -22.34 8.07 15.68
C GLU A 749 -21.58 7.04 14.82
N ASN A 750 -21.62 5.75 15.17
CA ASN A 750 -20.86 4.66 14.54
C ASN A 750 -19.34 4.85 14.59
N ARG A 751 -18.84 5.37 15.71
CA ARG A 751 -17.40 5.47 16.01
C ARG A 751 -16.99 4.48 17.08
N PHE A 752 -15.77 3.97 16.97
CA PHE A 752 -15.25 2.97 17.90
C PHE A 752 -14.93 3.57 19.26
N ILE A 753 -15.41 2.90 20.31
CA ILE A 753 -15.01 3.10 21.70
C ILE A 753 -14.39 1.79 22.18
N PRO A 754 -13.17 1.79 22.72
CA PRO A 754 -12.57 0.58 23.27
C PRO A 754 -13.29 0.19 24.57
N SER A 755 -13.48 -1.12 24.79
CA SER A 755 -13.96 -1.62 26.08
C SER A 755 -12.85 -1.55 27.13
N PHE A 756 -13.22 -1.65 28.41
CA PHE A 756 -12.22 -1.72 29.49
C PHE A 756 -11.28 -2.93 29.34
N LEU A 757 -11.77 -4.05 28.79
CA LEU A 757 -10.92 -5.18 28.44
C LEU A 757 -9.96 -4.81 27.30
N GLY A 758 -10.46 -4.17 26.23
CA GLY A 758 -9.61 -3.73 25.12
C GLY A 758 -8.50 -2.77 25.56
N LEU A 759 -8.84 -1.79 26.41
CA LEU A 759 -7.89 -0.86 27.03
C LEU A 759 -6.84 -1.60 27.87
N GLY A 760 -7.28 -2.47 28.79
CA GLY A 760 -6.38 -3.20 29.68
C GLY A 760 -5.46 -4.17 28.96
N LEU A 761 -5.92 -4.78 27.87
CA LEU A 761 -5.05 -5.62 27.03
C LEU A 761 -3.96 -4.79 26.35
N VAL A 762 -4.34 -3.72 25.63
CA VAL A 762 -3.37 -2.87 24.91
C VAL A 762 -2.34 -2.28 25.88
N ASP A 763 -2.79 -1.75 27.01
CA ASP A 763 -1.89 -1.16 28.01
C ASP A 763 -1.03 -2.20 28.70
N GLY A 764 -1.61 -3.36 29.04
CA GLY A 764 -0.88 -4.46 29.63
C GLY A 764 0.32 -4.88 28.79
N TYR A 765 0.12 -5.06 27.48
CA TYR A 765 1.22 -5.38 26.56
C TYR A 765 2.18 -4.20 26.34
N ASN A 766 1.68 -2.96 26.22
CA ASN A 766 2.55 -1.79 26.04
C ASN A 766 3.45 -1.53 27.26
N HIS A 767 2.94 -1.70 28.48
CA HIS A 767 3.73 -1.53 29.70
C HIS A 767 4.87 -2.54 29.82
N MET A 768 4.79 -3.69 29.15
CA MET A 768 5.89 -4.66 29.13
C MET A 768 7.12 -4.18 28.32
N GLY A 769 6.97 -3.09 27.56
CA GLY A 769 8.01 -2.51 26.70
C GLY A 769 7.97 -3.04 25.26
N TYR A 770 6.99 -3.87 24.90
CA TYR A 770 6.83 -4.40 23.55
C TYR A 770 5.82 -3.55 22.79
N ASN A 771 6.21 -3.01 21.64
CA ASN A 771 5.32 -2.27 20.74
C ASN A 771 4.37 -3.21 19.96
N MET A 772 3.75 -4.17 20.66
CA MET A 772 2.91 -5.22 20.08
C MET A 772 1.57 -4.68 19.57
N SER A 773 1.08 -3.60 20.18
CA SER A 773 -0.10 -2.86 19.72
C SER A 773 0.20 -1.95 18.52
N LYS A 774 1.48 -1.75 18.18
CA LYS A 774 1.88 -1.00 16.98
C LYS A 774 1.90 -1.94 15.77
N PRO A 775 1.63 -1.43 14.56
CA PRO A 775 1.43 -2.26 13.38
C PRO A 775 2.72 -2.87 12.80
N HIS A 776 3.90 -2.44 13.26
CA HIS A 776 5.19 -2.72 12.61
C HIS A 776 5.46 -4.22 12.37
N LEU A 777 5.30 -5.07 13.40
CA LEU A 777 5.55 -6.51 13.26
C LEU A 777 4.60 -7.17 12.25
N ARG A 778 3.34 -6.74 12.22
CA ARG A 778 2.37 -7.27 11.26
C ARG A 778 2.68 -6.76 9.85
N ALA A 779 2.99 -5.47 9.69
CA ALA A 779 3.34 -4.90 8.39
C ALA A 779 4.57 -5.58 7.79
N GLU A 780 5.57 -5.87 8.62
CA GLU A 780 6.74 -6.64 8.22
C GLU A 780 6.36 -8.04 7.72
N LEU A 781 5.49 -8.75 8.45
CA LEU A 781 4.97 -10.05 8.00
C LEU A 781 4.24 -9.93 6.65
N GLU A 782 3.37 -8.95 6.45
CA GLU A 782 2.64 -8.77 5.17
C GLU A 782 3.62 -8.53 4.00
N LEU A 783 4.69 -7.75 4.21
CA LEU A 783 5.75 -7.55 3.21
C LEU A 783 6.49 -8.86 2.89
N LYS A 784 6.82 -9.66 3.91
CA LYS A 784 7.45 -10.97 3.72
C LYS A 784 6.55 -11.96 2.97
N LEU A 785 5.22 -11.85 3.09
CA LEU A 785 4.29 -12.64 2.29
C LEU A 785 4.34 -12.25 0.81
N VAL A 786 4.53 -10.95 0.51
CA VAL A 786 4.76 -10.47 -0.86
C VAL A 786 6.08 -11.02 -1.42
N ASP A 787 7.14 -11.09 -0.61
CA ASP A 787 8.42 -11.70 -1.00
C ASP A 787 8.26 -13.17 -1.40
N ILE A 788 7.41 -13.93 -0.70
CA ILE A 788 7.07 -15.31 -1.08
C ILE A 788 6.38 -15.34 -2.44
N CYS A 789 5.38 -14.48 -2.67
CA CYS A 789 4.68 -14.38 -3.96
C CYS A 789 5.65 -14.05 -5.11
N ASN A 790 6.60 -13.14 -4.88
CA ASN A 790 7.61 -12.75 -5.88
C ASN A 790 8.70 -13.82 -6.07
N GLY A 791 8.85 -14.74 -5.12
CA GLY A 791 9.89 -15.77 -5.12
C GLY A 791 11.25 -15.27 -4.63
N THR A 792 11.29 -14.15 -3.92
CA THR A 792 12.49 -13.58 -3.27
C THR A 792 12.72 -14.16 -1.86
N SER A 793 11.75 -14.88 -1.30
CA SER A 793 11.88 -15.63 -0.05
C SER A 793 11.04 -16.91 -0.08
N THR A 794 11.43 -17.92 0.69
CA THR A 794 10.66 -19.16 0.86
C THR A 794 9.73 -19.09 2.07
N LYS A 795 8.66 -19.92 2.07
CA LYS A 795 7.75 -20.06 3.22
C LYS A 795 8.51 -20.43 4.49
N GLU A 796 9.46 -21.36 4.39
CA GLU A 796 10.22 -21.89 5.52
C GLU A 796 11.13 -20.84 6.15
N GLU A 797 11.75 -19.98 5.34
CA GLU A 797 12.57 -18.85 5.80
C GLU A 797 11.72 -17.83 6.57
N VAL A 798 10.60 -17.40 5.97
CA VAL A 798 9.70 -16.43 6.59
C VAL A 798 9.11 -16.98 7.89
N LEU A 799 8.65 -18.24 7.91
CA LEU A 799 8.15 -18.87 9.14
C LEU A 799 9.21 -18.92 10.23
N ARG A 800 10.44 -19.32 9.91
CA ARG A 800 11.54 -19.40 10.88
C ARG A 800 11.86 -18.03 11.49
N GLU A 801 11.99 -17.02 10.64
CA GLU A 801 12.28 -15.65 11.06
C GLU A 801 11.17 -15.09 11.95
N GLN A 802 9.93 -15.13 11.47
CA GLN A 802 8.80 -14.48 12.12
C GLN A 802 8.36 -15.21 13.38
N LEU A 803 8.31 -16.55 13.37
CA LEU A 803 8.04 -17.32 14.60
C LEU A 803 9.14 -17.12 15.63
N GLY A 804 10.40 -16.99 15.22
CA GLY A 804 11.51 -16.65 16.12
C GLY A 804 11.32 -15.31 16.83
N LYS A 805 10.93 -14.26 16.08
CA LYS A 805 10.60 -12.93 16.63
C LYS A 805 9.44 -13.00 17.63
N TYR A 806 8.32 -13.59 17.23
CA TYR A 806 7.14 -13.69 18.09
C TYR A 806 7.34 -14.61 19.30
N LYS A 807 8.14 -15.67 19.17
CA LYS A 807 8.46 -16.55 20.29
C LYS A 807 9.24 -15.81 21.38
N ARG A 808 10.23 -14.98 21.02
CA ARG A 808 10.94 -14.15 21.99
C ARG A 808 9.99 -13.22 22.74
N ILE A 809 9.08 -12.56 22.04
CA ILE A 809 8.04 -11.71 22.64
C ILE A 809 7.12 -12.54 23.55
N PHE A 810 6.74 -13.74 23.13
CA PHE A 810 5.89 -14.63 23.91
C PHE A 810 6.53 -15.04 25.24
N ASP A 811 7.76 -15.55 25.20
CA ASP A 811 8.50 -15.99 26.39
C ASP A 811 8.65 -14.82 27.38
N GLN A 812 9.03 -13.66 26.86
CA GLN A 812 9.11 -12.40 27.60
C GLN A 812 7.76 -11.91 28.17
N THR A 813 6.65 -12.16 27.48
CA THR A 813 5.29 -11.84 27.95
C THR A 813 4.91 -12.76 29.10
N GLU A 814 5.30 -14.03 29.03
CA GLU A 814 5.03 -15.00 30.10
C GLU A 814 5.73 -14.60 31.40
N ASP A 815 6.98 -14.11 31.32
CA ASP A 815 7.73 -13.59 32.47
C ASP A 815 7.10 -12.34 33.09
N LYS A 816 6.55 -11.45 32.25
CA LYS A 816 5.96 -10.17 32.67
C LYS A 816 4.43 -10.21 32.81
N ILE A 817 3.82 -11.40 32.86
CA ILE A 817 2.35 -11.58 32.77
C ILE A 817 1.56 -10.86 33.88
N THR A 818 2.22 -10.56 35.01
CA THR A 818 1.63 -9.77 36.10
C THR A 818 1.24 -8.37 35.66
N MET A 819 2.01 -7.74 34.76
CA MET A 819 1.71 -6.41 34.23
C MET A 819 0.40 -6.39 33.42
N LEU A 820 0.15 -7.42 32.61
CA LEU A 820 -1.11 -7.60 31.89
C LEU A 820 -2.27 -7.78 32.87
N THR A 821 -2.06 -8.63 33.87
CA THR A 821 -3.03 -8.97 34.90
C THR A 821 -3.44 -7.72 35.71
N GLU A 822 -2.47 -6.87 36.07
CA GLU A 822 -2.69 -5.61 36.78
C GLU A 822 -3.37 -4.56 35.92
N ALA A 823 -2.93 -4.35 34.67
CA ALA A 823 -3.54 -3.38 33.77
C ALA A 823 -5.02 -3.71 33.53
N VAL A 824 -5.34 -4.97 33.23
CA VAL A 824 -6.72 -5.43 33.06
C VAL A 824 -7.52 -5.25 34.36
N ARG A 825 -6.97 -5.64 35.51
CA ARG A 825 -7.64 -5.45 36.81
C ARG A 825 -7.98 -3.98 37.08
N ASN A 826 -7.05 -3.06 36.83
CA ASN A 826 -7.24 -1.64 37.09
C ASN A 826 -8.41 -1.07 36.27
N TYR A 827 -8.48 -1.39 34.98
CA TYR A 827 -9.59 -0.97 34.13
C TYR A 827 -10.92 -1.62 34.51
N LEU A 828 -10.93 -2.91 34.88
CA LEU A 828 -12.16 -3.57 35.31
C LEU A 828 -12.68 -3.05 36.65
N ASN A 829 -11.80 -2.73 37.60
CA ASN A 829 -12.19 -2.12 38.86
C ASN A 829 -12.75 -0.70 38.65
N SER A 830 -12.19 0.06 37.70
CA SER A 830 -12.72 1.40 37.36
C SER A 830 -14.16 1.37 36.85
N ARG A 831 -14.61 0.24 36.28
CA ARG A 831 -16.01 0.01 35.89
C ARG A 831 -16.93 -0.04 37.11
N THR A 832 -16.50 -0.65 38.20
CA THR A 832 -17.30 -0.84 39.42
C THR A 832 -17.47 0.45 40.20
N THR A 833 -16.56 1.41 40.05
CA THR A 833 -16.64 2.73 40.69
C THR A 833 -17.39 3.79 39.88
N ALA A 834 -17.66 3.53 38.59
CA ALA A 834 -18.33 4.46 37.68
C ALA A 834 -19.83 4.15 37.47
N ASN A 835 -20.28 2.97 37.90
CA ASN A 835 -21.69 2.62 38.11
C ASN A 835 -22.09 2.94 39.55
#